data_AF-A0A3M6Y6H8-F1
#
_entry.id   AF-A0A3M6Y6H8-F1
#
_cell.length_a   1.000
_cell.length_b   1.000
_cell.length_c   1.000
_cell.angle_alpha   90.00
_cell.angle_beta   90.00
_cell.angle_gamma   90.00
#
_symmetry.space_group_name_H-M   'P 1'
#
loop_
_entity.id
_entity.type
_entity.pdbx_description
1 polymer ?
#
loop_
_entity_poly.entity_id
_entity_poly.type
_entity_poly.pdbx_seq_one_letter_code
_entity_poly.pdbx_strand_id
1 'polypeptide(L)'
;MARKDFHHPFQPYDIQQQFMEAMYECIEDKKVGIFESPTGTGKSLSLICSSLTWLREHKRKTFDEAVAAIEVDDDEPDWMANAARDARRQEIRQMRDDFEKRLQAVREREQKIREKAAKNESLAKRRKVAIDEPEGLHGCDDQFLLDDYDSDDEHAKDSKNGVLGYSAETTKLMEQLGMLQNRNNEQVQEETPEELKIFFCSPLPSDTSNPHGPDDTLEDLKQLSLGSRKNLCINPKVRKLGNQTAINERCIELQQGNTPKEQKCPFLPDKEKEDGLIDFRDHALAKVRDIEDLAVLGSKLGVCPYYASRPAIKPAEMVTLPYPLLLQKTARDALDISVKDQVVVIDEAHNLMDAIEGIHSGQISEAQLKLARESLIMYLQKFRNRLKGSNRVYVTQVVRVIDSILNFTNALSTETSQDGTLGPGQLLSGKGVDQINLAKLVRYISDSKLARKVQGYVASLAKADGGTSEKQKAAASTPDVPTLTHVQNFLVTLMNPSNEGRFFWSKEGGTTYIRYMLLDPSEHFREIVEDARAVVLAGGTMSPMEDYRKHLFPYLSSVNTFSCGHLIPPSNLLVRAVTADVDGPLEFSYKSRNTTSMERIGRALLALAPHVRGGLVVFFPSYGFLEAVLACWKQRSMIAKLESVMPLFSDDRGGSADATFKDYSEAASRGKGAILLSVIGGKLSEGINFSDDLGRCVVVVGLPFPNLQTAEWQARMQYIEEKSMAKGEPKGKASREHAENVCMRSVNQAIGRVIRHQNDWASVVLMDSRYSQPRIRSKLPGWMKESFPDNSASQVEGVVKDIGSFFHGKR
;
A
#
# COMPACT_ATOMS: atom_id res chain seq x y z
N MET A 1 -7.08 -39.48 -3.46
CA MET A 1 -8.04 -38.55 -2.82
C MET A 1 -8.82 -37.86 -3.93
N ALA A 2 -10.12 -37.68 -3.77
CA ALA A 2 -10.89 -36.85 -4.71
C ALA A 2 -10.37 -35.41 -4.65
N ARG A 3 -10.20 -34.74 -5.79
CA ARG A 3 -9.81 -33.32 -5.84
C ARG A 3 -10.89 -32.49 -5.14
N LYS A 4 -10.49 -31.55 -4.28
CA LYS A 4 -11.43 -30.67 -3.58
C LYS A 4 -12.02 -29.67 -4.58
N ASP A 5 -13.33 -29.44 -4.48
CA ASP A 5 -14.00 -28.40 -5.27
C ASP A 5 -13.86 -27.04 -4.57
N PHE A 6 -13.11 -26.14 -5.19
CA PHE A 6 -12.92 -24.77 -4.71
C PHE A 6 -13.97 -23.79 -5.22
N HIS A 7 -15.01 -24.28 -5.91
CA HIS A 7 -16.10 -23.49 -6.45
C HIS A 7 -15.60 -22.34 -7.35
N HIS A 8 -14.51 -22.59 -8.08
CA HIS A 8 -13.94 -21.61 -8.98
C HIS A 8 -14.97 -21.28 -10.09
N PRO A 9 -15.21 -19.99 -10.43
CA PRO A 9 -16.30 -19.60 -11.36
C PRO A 9 -16.06 -20.07 -12.79
N PHE A 10 -14.83 -20.48 -13.09
CA PHE A 10 -14.41 -21.10 -14.35
C PHE A 10 -13.81 -22.47 -14.05
N GLN A 11 -13.66 -23.31 -15.08
CA GLN A 11 -12.88 -24.55 -14.93
C GLN A 11 -11.42 -24.19 -14.61
N PRO A 12 -10.90 -24.52 -13.40
CA PRO A 12 -9.55 -24.15 -13.03
C PRO A 12 -8.52 -25.00 -13.79
N TYR A 13 -7.39 -24.38 -14.15
CA TYR A 13 -6.24 -25.13 -14.64
C TYR A 13 -5.64 -25.99 -13.53
N ASP A 14 -4.94 -27.07 -13.89
CA ASP A 14 -4.28 -27.94 -12.90
C ASP A 14 -3.34 -27.17 -11.96
N ILE A 15 -2.63 -26.15 -12.47
CA ILE A 15 -1.76 -25.31 -11.64
C ILE A 15 -2.54 -24.42 -10.67
N GLN A 16 -3.73 -23.94 -11.06
CA GLN A 16 -4.60 -23.16 -10.17
C GLN A 16 -5.18 -24.07 -9.09
N GLN A 17 -5.53 -25.30 -9.44
CA GLN A 17 -5.99 -26.30 -8.47
C GLN A 17 -4.91 -26.59 -7.42
N GLN A 18 -3.66 -26.85 -7.85
CA GLN A 18 -2.54 -27.07 -6.94
C GLN A 18 -2.26 -25.85 -6.05
N PHE A 19 -2.36 -24.64 -6.61
CA PHE A 19 -2.24 -23.40 -5.85
C PHE A 19 -3.32 -23.29 -4.77
N MET A 20 -4.58 -23.56 -5.12
CA MET A 20 -5.70 -23.51 -4.19
C MET A 20 -5.59 -24.56 -3.08
N GLU A 21 -5.14 -25.78 -3.41
CA GLU A 21 -4.87 -26.85 -2.45
C GLU A 21 -3.76 -26.46 -1.47
N ALA A 22 -2.62 -26.01 -1.98
CA ALA A 22 -1.49 -25.58 -1.14
C ALA A 22 -1.85 -24.39 -0.23
N MET A 23 -2.65 -23.45 -0.74
CA MET A 23 -3.13 -22.32 0.07
C MET A 23 -4.12 -22.76 1.14
N TYR A 24 -5.07 -23.62 0.80
CA TYR A 24 -6.02 -24.18 1.77
C TYR A 24 -5.28 -24.85 2.93
N GLU A 25 -4.31 -25.73 2.62
CA GLU A 25 -3.51 -26.43 3.63
C GLU A 25 -2.69 -25.45 4.49
N CYS A 26 -2.13 -24.40 3.88
CA CYS A 26 -1.40 -23.37 4.61
C CYS A 26 -2.27 -22.64 5.65
N ILE A 27 -3.54 -22.37 5.31
CA ILE A 27 -4.49 -21.72 6.23
C ILE A 27 -4.96 -22.69 7.32
N GLU A 28 -5.25 -23.94 6.95
CA GLU A 28 -5.69 -24.96 7.89
C GLU A 28 -4.61 -25.26 8.94
N ASP A 29 -3.37 -25.39 8.51
CA ASP A 29 -2.20 -25.65 9.36
C ASP A 29 -1.72 -24.44 10.18
N LYS A 30 -2.38 -23.29 10.07
CA LYS A 30 -1.99 -22.04 10.75
C LYS A 30 -0.56 -21.57 10.44
N LYS A 31 -0.17 -21.60 9.16
CA LYS A 31 1.21 -21.32 8.73
C LYS A 31 1.37 -19.98 8.04
N VAL A 32 2.63 -19.55 7.93
CA VAL A 32 3.04 -18.48 7.01
C VAL A 32 3.43 -19.10 5.66
N GLY A 33 2.85 -18.58 4.58
CA GLY A 33 3.08 -19.08 3.23
C GLY A 33 3.45 -17.98 2.23
N ILE A 34 4.40 -18.27 1.34
CA ILE A 34 4.83 -17.41 0.23
C ILE A 34 4.48 -18.10 -1.09
N PHE A 35 3.60 -17.48 -1.86
CA PHE A 35 3.02 -18.02 -3.07
C PHE A 35 3.41 -17.16 -4.28
N GLU A 36 4.09 -17.76 -5.25
CA GLU A 36 4.36 -17.15 -6.55
C GLU A 36 3.40 -17.73 -7.59
N SER A 37 2.63 -16.85 -8.23
CA SER A 37 1.80 -17.23 -9.37
C SER A 37 1.96 -16.18 -10.48
N PRO A 38 2.45 -16.55 -11.66
CA PRO A 38 2.69 -15.59 -12.74
C PRO A 38 1.46 -14.74 -13.07
N THR A 39 1.67 -13.55 -13.61
CA THR A 39 0.59 -12.68 -14.09
C THR A 39 -0.27 -13.40 -15.13
N GLY A 40 -1.58 -13.10 -15.16
CA GLY A 40 -2.51 -13.71 -16.11
C GLY A 40 -2.99 -15.13 -15.77
N THR A 41 -2.54 -15.70 -14.66
CA THR A 41 -2.92 -17.05 -14.21
C THR A 41 -4.17 -17.10 -13.32
N GLY A 42 -4.91 -15.99 -13.17
CA GLY A 42 -6.07 -15.94 -12.28
C GLY A 42 -5.74 -16.00 -10.78
N LYS A 43 -4.54 -15.54 -10.39
CA LYS A 43 -4.03 -15.56 -9.01
C LYS A 43 -5.03 -15.02 -7.99
N SER A 44 -5.53 -13.79 -8.17
CA SER A 44 -6.43 -13.15 -7.18
C SER A 44 -7.71 -13.96 -7.01
N LEU A 45 -8.26 -14.52 -8.09
CA LEU A 45 -9.42 -15.39 -8.03
C LEU A 45 -9.12 -16.72 -7.32
N SER A 46 -7.96 -17.32 -7.58
CA SER A 46 -7.51 -18.53 -6.89
C SER A 46 -7.33 -18.31 -5.39
N LEU A 47 -6.74 -17.17 -4.99
CA LEU A 47 -6.60 -16.76 -3.58
C LEU A 47 -7.96 -16.63 -2.89
N ILE A 48 -8.94 -16.03 -3.55
CA ILE A 48 -10.28 -15.83 -3.00
C ILE A 48 -11.00 -17.17 -2.86
N CYS A 49 -11.01 -18.00 -3.92
CA CYS A 49 -11.71 -19.27 -3.94
C CYS A 49 -11.19 -20.23 -2.86
N SER A 50 -9.87 -20.36 -2.70
CA SER A 50 -9.27 -21.19 -1.65
C SER A 50 -9.57 -20.67 -0.24
N SER A 51 -9.47 -19.35 -0.03
CA SER A 51 -9.76 -18.73 1.28
C SER A 51 -11.23 -18.89 1.68
N LEU A 52 -12.15 -18.66 0.74
CA LEU A 52 -13.60 -18.77 1.00
C LEU A 52 -14.02 -20.22 1.19
N THR A 53 -13.48 -21.14 0.39
CA THR A 53 -13.73 -22.59 0.56
C THR A 53 -13.27 -23.03 1.95
N TRP A 54 -12.07 -22.63 2.37
CA TRP A 54 -11.58 -22.87 3.71
C TRP A 54 -12.50 -22.27 4.78
N LEU A 55 -12.89 -21.00 4.64
CA LEU A 55 -13.75 -20.34 5.62
C LEU A 55 -15.09 -21.04 5.79
N ARG A 56 -15.75 -21.44 4.69
CA ARG A 56 -17.03 -22.15 4.72
C ARG A 56 -16.92 -23.51 5.40
N GLU A 57 -15.91 -24.31 5.02
CA GLU A 57 -15.67 -25.61 5.63
C GLU A 57 -15.28 -25.51 7.11
N HIS A 58 -14.45 -24.54 7.47
CA HIS A 58 -14.08 -24.27 8.86
C HIS A 58 -15.30 -23.84 9.68
N LYS A 59 -16.15 -22.94 9.17
CA LYS A 59 -17.41 -22.56 9.84
C LYS A 59 -18.32 -23.76 10.07
N ARG A 60 -18.45 -24.67 9.09
CA ARG A 60 -19.23 -25.90 9.24
C ARG A 60 -18.68 -26.78 10.36
N LYS A 61 -17.36 -27.05 10.32
CA LYS A 61 -16.68 -27.87 11.33
C LYS A 61 -16.78 -27.26 12.73
N THR A 62 -16.52 -25.97 12.88
CA THR A 62 -16.61 -25.27 14.18
C THR A 62 -18.04 -25.22 14.70
N PHE A 63 -19.05 -25.09 13.83
CA PHE A 63 -20.44 -25.17 14.23
C PHE A 63 -20.79 -26.56 14.77
N ASP A 64 -20.39 -27.62 14.07
CA ASP A 64 -20.60 -29.00 14.50
C ASP A 64 -19.86 -29.32 15.83
N GLU A 65 -18.63 -28.84 15.97
CA GLU A 65 -17.83 -28.95 17.20
C GLU A 65 -18.46 -28.19 18.36
N ALA A 66 -18.94 -26.95 18.14
CA ALA A 66 -19.59 -26.15 19.17
C ALA A 66 -20.89 -26.79 19.66
N VAL A 67 -21.67 -27.40 18.76
CA VAL A 67 -22.87 -28.18 19.12
C VAL A 67 -22.48 -29.43 19.94
N ALA A 68 -21.39 -30.10 19.59
CA ALA A 68 -20.90 -31.28 20.30
C ALA A 68 -20.30 -30.95 21.68
N ALA A 69 -19.67 -29.78 21.84
CA ALA A 69 -18.97 -29.35 23.06
C ALA A 69 -19.88 -28.77 24.17
N ILE A 70 -21.20 -28.73 23.95
CA ILE A 70 -22.16 -28.35 25.00
C ILE A 70 -22.07 -29.39 26.12
N GLU A 71 -21.42 -28.98 27.22
CA GLU A 71 -21.34 -29.74 28.47
C GLU A 71 -22.74 -29.99 29.00
N VAL A 72 -22.98 -31.24 29.37
CA VAL A 72 -24.24 -31.70 29.95
C VAL A 72 -23.85 -32.28 31.29
N ASP A 73 -24.56 -31.90 32.34
CA ASP A 73 -24.35 -32.41 33.68
C ASP A 73 -24.59 -33.94 33.68
N ASP A 74 -23.67 -34.72 34.25
CA ASP A 74 -23.74 -36.20 34.24
C ASP A 74 -25.00 -36.73 34.96
N ASP A 75 -25.64 -35.88 35.78
CA ASP A 75 -26.87 -36.16 36.53
C ASP A 75 -28.16 -35.86 35.74
N GLU A 76 -28.09 -35.24 34.55
CA GLU A 76 -29.26 -34.94 33.72
C GLU A 76 -29.58 -36.05 32.69
N PRO A 77 -30.86 -36.44 32.52
CA PRO A 77 -31.29 -37.39 31.49
C PRO A 77 -30.92 -36.94 30.06
N ASP A 78 -30.45 -37.89 29.23
CA ASP A 78 -30.01 -37.68 27.83
C ASP A 78 -31.00 -36.87 26.95
N TRP A 79 -32.30 -36.89 27.24
CA TRP A 79 -33.29 -36.15 26.47
C TRP A 79 -33.32 -34.65 26.80
N MET A 80 -32.99 -34.23 28.03
CA MET A 80 -32.87 -32.81 28.42
C MET A 80 -31.59 -32.21 27.86
N ALA A 81 -30.50 -32.96 27.96
CA ALA A 81 -29.21 -32.68 27.34
C ALA A 81 -29.32 -32.40 25.84
N ASN A 82 -29.98 -33.32 25.10
CA ASN A 82 -30.18 -33.18 23.66
C ASN A 82 -31.16 -32.04 23.33
N ALA A 83 -32.19 -31.81 24.15
CA ALA A 83 -33.09 -30.67 23.97
C ALA A 83 -32.39 -29.31 24.19
N ALA A 84 -31.48 -29.19 25.16
CA ALA A 84 -30.69 -27.99 25.37
C ALA A 84 -29.72 -27.72 24.21
N ARG A 85 -29.06 -28.77 23.70
CA ARG A 85 -28.24 -28.70 22.48
C ARG A 85 -29.05 -28.26 21.26
N ASP A 86 -30.22 -28.85 21.07
CA ASP A 86 -31.13 -28.53 19.96
C ASP A 86 -31.70 -27.11 20.07
N ALA A 87 -32.04 -26.65 21.28
CA ALA A 87 -32.52 -25.28 21.52
C ALA A 87 -31.44 -24.25 21.18
N ARG A 88 -30.20 -24.45 21.64
CA ARG A 88 -29.07 -23.55 21.32
C ARG A 88 -28.73 -23.57 19.83
N ARG A 89 -28.81 -24.74 19.20
CA ARG A 89 -28.64 -24.90 17.75
C ARG A 89 -29.70 -24.13 16.97
N GLN A 90 -30.96 -24.20 17.39
CA GLN A 90 -32.06 -23.46 16.79
C GLN A 90 -31.90 -21.95 16.96
N GLU A 91 -31.45 -21.48 18.14
CA GLU A 91 -31.22 -20.06 18.40
C GLU A 91 -30.13 -19.46 17.48
N ILE A 92 -28.98 -20.13 17.37
CA ILE A 92 -27.88 -19.68 16.48
C ILE A 92 -28.33 -19.69 15.01
N ARG A 93 -29.05 -20.73 14.59
CA ARG A 93 -29.62 -20.82 13.24
C ARG A 93 -30.62 -19.71 12.97
N GLN A 94 -31.53 -19.45 13.90
CA GLN A 94 -32.56 -18.44 13.75
C GLN A 94 -31.94 -17.04 13.60
N MET A 95 -30.96 -16.69 14.42
CA MET A 95 -30.24 -15.40 14.29
C MET A 95 -29.58 -15.24 12.92
N ARG A 96 -28.94 -16.30 12.41
CA ARG A 96 -28.30 -16.30 11.09
C ARG A 96 -29.33 -16.18 9.96
N ASP A 97 -30.39 -16.97 10.02
CA ASP A 97 -31.47 -16.98 9.03
C ASP A 97 -32.16 -15.61 8.98
N ASP A 98 -32.38 -14.98 10.13
CA ASP A 98 -33.01 -13.66 10.20
C ASP A 98 -32.09 -12.56 9.67
N PHE A 99 -30.78 -12.66 9.88
CA PHE A 99 -29.80 -11.78 9.25
C PHE A 99 -29.76 -11.98 7.72
N GLU A 100 -29.73 -13.23 7.23
CA GLU A 100 -29.70 -13.51 5.79
C GLU A 100 -30.99 -13.06 5.09
N LYS A 101 -32.16 -13.26 5.72
CA LYS A 101 -33.45 -12.73 5.22
C LYS A 101 -33.43 -11.22 5.06
N ARG A 102 -32.83 -10.48 6.00
CA ARG A 102 -32.67 -9.02 5.89
C ARG A 102 -31.84 -8.64 4.68
N LEU A 103 -30.68 -9.28 4.49
CA LEU A 103 -29.82 -9.04 3.32
C LEU A 103 -30.53 -9.39 2.01
N GLN A 104 -31.24 -10.53 1.97
CA GLN A 104 -31.99 -10.95 0.79
C GLN A 104 -33.11 -9.95 0.43
N ALA A 105 -33.84 -9.44 1.41
CA ALA A 105 -34.85 -8.40 1.18
C ALA A 105 -34.26 -7.11 0.60
N VAL A 106 -33.05 -6.74 1.05
CA VAL A 106 -32.28 -5.62 0.48
C VAL A 106 -31.89 -5.88 -0.97
N ARG A 107 -31.37 -7.08 -1.29
CA ARG A 107 -31.00 -7.49 -2.66
C ARG A 107 -32.20 -7.40 -3.60
N GLU A 108 -33.35 -7.97 -3.21
CA GLU A 108 -34.57 -7.93 -4.01
C GLU A 108 -35.07 -6.49 -4.24
N ARG A 109 -34.99 -5.63 -3.22
CA ARG A 109 -35.38 -4.23 -3.34
C ARG A 109 -34.49 -3.49 -4.33
N GLU A 110 -33.16 -3.67 -4.25
CA GLU A 110 -32.22 -3.08 -5.21
C GLU A 110 -32.42 -3.61 -6.64
N GLN A 111 -32.67 -4.90 -6.81
CA GLN A 111 -32.95 -5.51 -8.12
C GLN A 111 -34.22 -4.94 -8.74
N LYS A 112 -35.32 -4.83 -7.98
CA LYS A 112 -36.57 -4.21 -8.44
C LYS A 112 -36.37 -2.75 -8.86
N ILE A 113 -35.52 -2.00 -8.15
CA ILE A 113 -35.16 -0.62 -8.53
C ILE A 113 -34.36 -0.61 -9.83
N ARG A 114 -33.38 -1.51 -9.99
CA ARG A 114 -32.55 -1.63 -11.20
C ARG A 114 -33.37 -2.02 -12.43
N GLU A 115 -34.28 -2.98 -12.30
CA GLU A 115 -35.18 -3.40 -13.38
C GLU A 115 -36.15 -2.29 -13.78
N LYS A 116 -36.68 -1.53 -12.82
CA LYS A 116 -37.51 -0.34 -13.10
C LYS A 116 -36.70 0.76 -13.80
N ALA A 117 -35.44 0.96 -13.42
CA ALA A 117 -34.55 1.92 -14.08
C ALA A 117 -34.13 1.47 -15.49
N ALA A 118 -33.95 0.18 -15.73
CA ALA A 118 -33.64 -0.37 -17.04
C ALA A 118 -34.83 -0.35 -18.01
N LYS A 119 -36.07 -0.40 -17.48
CA LYS A 119 -37.31 -0.34 -18.27
C LYS A 119 -37.77 1.09 -18.60
N ASN A 120 -37.32 2.10 -17.84
CA ASN A 120 -37.63 3.51 -18.10
C ASN A 120 -36.39 4.24 -18.62
N GLU A 121 -36.25 4.31 -19.96
CA GLU A 121 -35.42 5.34 -20.56
C GLU A 121 -36.04 6.72 -20.31
N SER A 122 -35.23 7.60 -19.72
CA SER A 122 -35.39 9.05 -19.54
C SER A 122 -36.01 9.58 -18.23
N LEU A 123 -35.24 10.53 -17.67
CA LEU A 123 -35.56 11.57 -16.69
C LEU A 123 -35.63 11.19 -15.20
N ALA A 124 -34.53 11.43 -14.49
CA ALA A 124 -34.58 11.95 -13.13
C ALA A 124 -33.54 13.07 -12.94
N LYS A 125 -34.04 14.31 -12.94
CA LYS A 125 -33.30 15.54 -12.64
C LYS A 125 -32.55 15.42 -11.32
N ARG A 126 -31.24 15.63 -11.34
CA ARG A 126 -30.43 15.94 -10.16
C ARG A 126 -31.02 17.16 -9.46
N ARG A 127 -31.55 16.97 -8.25
CA ARG A 127 -31.98 18.06 -7.37
C ARG A 127 -30.72 18.78 -6.87
N LYS A 128 -30.48 19.99 -7.40
CA LYS A 128 -29.39 20.88 -7.00
C LYS A 128 -29.82 21.53 -5.68
N VAL A 129 -29.14 21.19 -4.57
CA VAL A 129 -29.32 21.89 -3.30
C VAL A 129 -28.51 23.19 -3.39
N ALA A 130 -29.19 24.32 -3.42
CA ALA A 130 -28.58 25.64 -3.21
C ALA A 130 -28.36 25.81 -1.70
N ILE A 131 -27.16 26.24 -1.31
CA ILE A 131 -26.82 26.63 0.06
C ILE A 131 -26.42 28.10 -0.06
N ASP A 132 -27.22 28.98 0.55
CA ASP A 132 -26.90 30.40 0.70
C ASP A 132 -25.72 30.59 1.67
N GLU A 133 -24.87 31.56 1.35
CA GLU A 133 -23.80 32.06 2.21
C GLU A 133 -24.38 33.00 3.28
N PRO A 134 -23.96 32.87 4.55
CA PRO A 134 -23.90 34.00 5.46
C PRO A 134 -22.48 34.56 5.49
N GLU A 135 -22.39 35.86 5.22
CA GLU A 135 -21.20 36.68 5.39
C GLU A 135 -20.79 36.80 6.87
N GLY A 136 -19.46 36.80 7.09
CA GLY A 136 -18.76 37.63 8.07
C GLY A 136 -19.09 37.46 9.56
N LEU A 137 -18.25 36.69 10.29
CA LEU A 137 -18.02 36.97 11.71
C LEU A 137 -16.52 37.14 12.00
N HIS A 138 -16.20 38.27 12.63
CA HIS A 138 -14.87 38.68 13.07
C HIS A 138 -14.22 37.69 14.04
N GLY A 139 -12.89 37.60 13.92
CA GLY A 139 -12.03 36.68 14.65
C GLY A 139 -11.90 36.99 16.13
N CYS A 140 -12.12 35.97 16.94
CA CYS A 140 -11.68 35.92 18.32
C CYS A 140 -10.45 35.01 18.38
N ASP A 141 -9.32 35.54 18.87
CA ASP A 141 -8.04 34.80 19.01
C ASP A 141 -8.15 33.57 19.95
N ASP A 142 -9.25 33.43 20.68
CA ASP A 142 -9.52 32.34 21.63
C ASP A 142 -9.60 30.97 20.96
N GLN A 143 -9.96 30.91 19.68
CA GLN A 143 -10.00 29.65 18.92
C GLN A 143 -8.63 28.96 18.82
N PHE A 144 -7.53 29.71 18.96
CA PHE A 144 -6.17 29.19 18.82
C PHE A 144 -5.49 28.89 20.17
N LEU A 145 -6.14 29.14 21.31
CA LEU A 145 -5.56 28.90 22.63
C LEU A 145 -5.47 27.39 22.93
N LEU A 146 -4.35 26.93 23.49
CA LEU A 146 -4.21 25.54 23.96
C LEU A 146 -5.09 25.28 25.18
N ASP A 147 -5.72 24.11 25.23
CA ASP A 147 -6.44 23.64 26.40
C ASP A 147 -5.43 23.22 27.48
N ASP A 148 -5.85 23.23 28.74
CA ASP A 148 -4.96 22.89 29.86
C ASP A 148 -4.55 21.42 29.81
N TYR A 149 -3.25 21.17 29.65
CA TYR A 149 -2.66 19.83 29.64
C TYR A 149 -2.00 19.52 30.99
N ASP A 150 -2.37 18.40 31.62
CA ASP A 150 -1.78 17.87 32.86
C ASP A 150 -1.18 16.48 32.63
N SER A 151 0.11 16.33 32.95
CA SER A 151 0.85 15.08 32.78
C SER A 151 0.74 14.10 33.94
N ASP A 152 0.10 14.47 35.04
CA ASP A 152 0.15 13.72 36.31
C ASP A 152 -1.05 12.77 36.50
N ASP A 153 -1.98 12.73 35.54
CA ASP A 153 -3.12 11.78 35.48
C ASP A 153 -2.70 10.33 35.10
N GLU A 154 -1.39 10.08 35.03
CA GLU A 154 -0.75 8.87 34.48
C GLU A 154 -0.86 7.62 35.40
N HIS A 155 -1.03 7.75 36.72
CA HIS A 155 -0.96 6.57 37.61
C HIS A 155 -2.27 5.79 37.85
N ALA A 156 -3.41 6.26 37.33
CA ALA A 156 -4.72 5.63 37.57
C ALA A 156 -5.30 4.85 36.36
N LYS A 157 -4.65 4.89 35.19
CA LYS A 157 -5.23 4.35 33.93
C LYS A 157 -4.43 3.23 33.26
N ASP A 158 -3.24 2.91 33.77
CA ASP A 158 -2.32 1.92 33.18
C ASP A 158 -2.76 0.45 33.29
N SER A 159 -3.96 0.15 33.82
CA SER A 159 -4.49 -1.23 33.84
C SER A 159 -5.75 -1.44 33.01
N LYS A 160 -6.29 -0.44 32.29
CA LYS A 160 -7.48 -0.66 31.43
C LYS A 160 -7.52 0.04 30.07
N ASN A 161 -6.68 1.02 29.75
CA ASN A 161 -6.72 1.68 28.42
C ASN A 161 -5.34 1.71 27.76
N GLY A 162 -5.06 0.67 26.97
CA GLY A 162 -3.93 0.70 26.03
C GLY A 162 -4.16 1.75 24.95
N VAL A 163 -3.19 2.66 24.80
CA VAL A 163 -2.72 3.25 23.54
C VAL A 163 -3.81 3.73 22.55
N LEU A 164 -4.84 4.42 23.02
CA LEU A 164 -5.73 5.16 22.11
C LEU A 164 -5.10 6.52 21.80
N GLY A 165 -4.58 6.70 20.59
CA GLY A 165 -4.02 7.97 20.07
C GLY A 165 -5.07 9.07 19.82
N TYR A 166 -6.04 9.22 20.73
CA TYR A 166 -7.10 10.22 20.69
C TYR A 166 -7.00 11.10 21.94
N SER A 167 -7.28 12.41 21.81
CA SER A 167 -7.40 13.29 22.98
C SER A 167 -8.54 12.79 23.88
N ALA A 168 -8.44 13.02 25.19
CA ALA A 168 -9.44 12.58 26.15
C ALA A 168 -10.86 13.09 25.80
N GLU A 169 -10.99 14.25 25.12
CA GLU A 169 -12.29 14.70 24.61
C GLU A 169 -12.79 13.89 23.43
N THR A 170 -11.92 13.47 22.50
CA THR A 170 -12.31 12.62 21.37
C THR A 170 -12.70 11.21 21.80
N THR A 171 -12.03 10.63 22.79
CA THR A 171 -12.42 9.33 23.38
C THR A 171 -13.75 9.43 24.11
N LYS A 172 -13.92 10.44 24.98
CA LYS A 172 -15.21 10.70 25.68
C LYS A 172 -16.36 11.00 24.71
N LEU A 173 -16.07 11.68 23.59
CA LEU A 173 -17.09 11.94 22.57
C LEU A 173 -17.43 10.67 21.79
N MET A 174 -16.46 9.81 21.48
CA MET A 174 -16.73 8.50 20.89
C MET A 174 -17.53 7.59 21.83
N GLU A 175 -17.31 7.67 23.15
CA GLU A 175 -18.16 7.04 24.17
C GLU A 175 -19.58 7.66 24.18
N GLN A 176 -19.71 8.98 24.18
CA GLN A 176 -21.00 9.69 24.17
C GLN A 176 -21.83 9.43 22.89
N LEU A 177 -21.16 9.23 21.75
CA LEU A 177 -21.77 8.88 20.47
C LEU A 177 -22.06 7.37 20.35
N GLY A 178 -21.80 6.56 21.39
CA GLY A 178 -22.06 5.11 21.39
C GLY A 178 -21.10 4.30 20.50
N MET A 179 -19.95 4.87 20.15
CA MET A 179 -18.99 4.31 19.19
C MET A 179 -17.84 3.54 19.84
N LEU A 180 -17.70 3.63 21.18
CA LEU A 180 -16.83 2.78 21.99
C LEU A 180 -17.74 1.90 22.86
N GLN A 181 -17.65 0.58 22.71
CA GLN A 181 -18.43 -0.34 23.51
C GLN A 181 -18.00 -0.26 24.97
N ASN A 182 -18.88 0.23 25.83
CA ASN A 182 -18.75 0.08 27.28
C ASN A 182 -18.97 -1.41 27.59
N ARG A 183 -17.94 -2.12 28.07
CA ARG A 183 -18.00 -3.54 28.47
C ARG A 183 -19.04 -3.90 29.55
N ASN A 184 -19.81 -2.93 30.05
CA ASN A 184 -20.70 -3.07 31.20
C ASN A 184 -22.16 -2.65 30.94
N ASN A 185 -22.66 -2.62 29.70
CA ASN A 185 -24.06 -2.27 29.44
C ASN A 185 -24.82 -3.40 28.74
N GLU A 186 -25.41 -4.29 29.54
CA GLU A 186 -26.33 -5.37 29.16
C GLU A 186 -27.72 -4.81 28.77
N GLN A 187 -27.80 -3.99 27.73
CA GLN A 187 -29.09 -3.59 27.14
C GLN A 187 -29.07 -3.75 25.61
N VAL A 188 -29.52 -4.93 25.18
CA VAL A 188 -30.21 -5.26 23.91
C VAL A 188 -29.85 -4.36 22.70
N GLN A 189 -28.59 -4.37 22.27
CA GLN A 189 -28.29 -4.33 20.85
C GLN A 189 -28.28 -5.78 20.38
N GLU A 190 -28.86 -6.11 19.22
CA GLU A 190 -28.57 -7.37 18.53
C GLU A 190 -27.04 -7.48 18.43
N GLU A 191 -26.40 -8.24 19.32
CA GLU A 191 -24.96 -8.49 19.26
C GLU A 191 -24.73 -9.36 18.02
N THR A 192 -24.52 -8.71 16.88
CA THR A 192 -24.07 -9.41 15.67
C THR A 192 -22.77 -10.11 16.02
N PRO A 193 -22.71 -11.46 15.93
CA PRO A 193 -21.56 -12.22 16.36
C PRO A 193 -20.34 -11.82 15.55
N GLU A 194 -19.18 -11.80 16.20
CA GLU A 194 -17.93 -11.54 15.52
C GLU A 194 -17.57 -12.75 14.65
N GLU A 195 -17.58 -12.56 13.34
CA GLU A 195 -17.24 -13.62 12.40
C GLU A 195 -15.72 -13.81 12.29
N LEU A 196 -15.29 -15.04 11.97
CA LEU A 196 -13.93 -15.26 11.48
C LEU A 196 -13.79 -14.60 10.10
N LYS A 197 -12.74 -13.79 9.93
CA LYS A 197 -12.52 -12.89 8.82
C LYS A 197 -11.28 -13.26 8.04
N ILE A 198 -11.37 -13.02 6.74
CA ILE A 198 -10.23 -12.96 5.83
C ILE A 198 -9.93 -11.49 5.57
N PHE A 199 -8.79 -11.00 6.06
CA PHE A 199 -8.27 -9.70 5.68
C PHE A 199 -7.52 -9.83 4.36
N PHE A 200 -7.97 -9.10 3.33
CA PHE A 200 -7.42 -9.19 1.99
C PHE A 200 -6.82 -7.85 1.54
N CYS A 201 -5.52 -7.81 1.30
CA CYS A 201 -4.84 -6.58 0.88
C CYS A 201 -4.75 -6.45 -0.64
N SER A 202 -5.86 -6.15 -1.30
CA SER A 202 -6.00 -5.71 -2.69
C SER A 202 -7.50 -5.53 -3.00
N PRO A 203 -7.92 -4.77 -4.03
CA PRO A 203 -9.31 -4.79 -4.50
C PRO A 203 -9.74 -6.18 -4.97
N LEU A 204 -11.00 -6.55 -4.72
CA LEU A 204 -11.56 -7.82 -5.20
C LEU A 204 -12.11 -7.68 -6.63
N PRO A 205 -12.02 -8.74 -7.46
CA PRO A 205 -12.72 -8.80 -8.75
C PRO A 205 -14.25 -8.75 -8.56
N SER A 206 -14.98 -8.22 -9.53
CA SER A 206 -16.45 -8.19 -9.54
C SER A 206 -17.10 -9.57 -9.59
N ASP A 207 -16.40 -10.55 -10.18
CA ASP A 207 -16.95 -11.87 -10.52
C ASP A 207 -16.48 -12.93 -9.51
N THR A 208 -16.74 -12.71 -8.22
CA THR A 208 -16.45 -13.68 -7.16
C THR A 208 -17.57 -14.72 -7.06
N SER A 209 -17.22 -16.01 -7.13
CA SER A 209 -18.17 -17.11 -6.91
C SER A 209 -18.39 -17.35 -5.42
N ASN A 210 -19.63 -17.71 -5.07
CA ASN A 210 -20.04 -17.99 -3.69
C ASN A 210 -20.08 -19.52 -3.47
N PRO A 211 -19.14 -20.10 -2.71
CA PRO A 211 -19.24 -21.49 -2.27
C PRO A 211 -20.39 -21.70 -1.28
N HIS A 212 -20.91 -22.94 -1.21
CA HIS A 212 -22.04 -23.31 -0.36
C HIS A 212 -21.77 -23.05 1.14
N GLY A 213 -22.82 -22.64 1.86
CA GLY A 213 -22.83 -22.48 3.31
C GLY A 213 -22.84 -23.83 4.06
N PRO A 214 -22.75 -23.80 5.41
CA PRO A 214 -22.68 -25.01 6.23
C PRO A 214 -23.94 -25.89 6.20
N ASP A 215 -25.10 -25.35 5.84
CA ASP A 215 -26.37 -26.08 5.65
C ASP A 215 -26.70 -26.34 4.15
N ASP A 216 -25.68 -26.39 3.27
CA ASP A 216 -25.81 -26.59 1.80
C ASP A 216 -26.60 -25.51 1.03
N THR A 217 -27.02 -24.45 1.74
CA THR A 217 -27.65 -23.27 1.15
C THR A 217 -26.59 -22.37 0.49
N LEU A 218 -26.94 -21.75 -0.65
CA LEU A 218 -26.10 -20.74 -1.29
C LEU A 218 -26.08 -19.49 -0.40
N GLU A 219 -24.97 -19.25 0.30
CA GLU A 219 -24.78 -18.06 1.13
C GLU A 219 -23.85 -17.07 0.41
N ASP A 220 -24.37 -15.88 0.13
CA ASP A 220 -23.60 -14.84 -0.52
C ASP A 220 -22.50 -14.29 0.39
N LEU A 221 -21.35 -13.97 -0.21
CA LEU A 221 -20.21 -13.40 0.50
C LEU A 221 -20.55 -12.04 1.15
N LYS A 222 -20.35 -11.95 2.47
CA LYS A 222 -20.47 -10.70 3.25
C LYS A 222 -19.13 -9.97 3.25
N GLN A 223 -18.90 -9.14 2.24
CA GLN A 223 -17.65 -8.41 2.04
C GLN A 223 -17.75 -6.94 2.40
N LEU A 224 -16.67 -6.38 2.97
CA LEU A 224 -16.56 -4.94 3.24
C LEU A 224 -15.23 -4.37 2.75
N SER A 225 -15.31 -3.28 1.98
CA SER A 225 -14.15 -2.50 1.55
C SER A 225 -13.85 -1.35 2.50
N LEU A 226 -12.65 -1.33 3.09
CA LEU A 226 -12.19 -0.24 3.95
C LEU A 226 -11.32 0.74 3.15
N GLY A 227 -11.63 2.02 3.30
CA GLY A 227 -10.95 3.10 2.61
C GLY A 227 -10.61 4.26 3.53
N SER A 228 -9.76 5.16 3.05
CA SER A 228 -9.45 6.38 3.78
C SER A 228 -10.61 7.39 3.71
N ARG A 229 -10.56 8.44 4.55
CA ARG A 229 -11.51 9.56 4.44
C ARG A 229 -11.48 10.24 3.06
N LYS A 230 -10.36 10.22 2.33
CA LYS A 230 -10.28 10.83 0.99
C LYS A 230 -11.16 10.09 0.00
N ASN A 231 -11.22 8.76 0.08
CA ASN A 231 -12.05 7.93 -0.79
C ASN A 231 -13.53 7.97 -0.38
N LEU A 232 -13.82 7.94 0.94
CA LEU A 232 -15.19 7.77 1.45
C LEU A 232 -15.92 9.07 1.84
N CYS A 233 -15.26 10.23 1.85
CA CYS A 233 -15.91 11.48 2.27
C CYS A 233 -16.91 12.00 1.23
N ILE A 234 -18.17 12.12 1.65
CA ILE A 234 -19.26 12.65 0.82
C ILE A 234 -19.59 14.12 1.11
N ASN A 235 -18.95 14.73 2.13
CA ASN A 235 -19.17 16.14 2.44
C ASN A 235 -18.48 17.03 1.38
N PRO A 236 -19.21 17.79 0.56
CA PRO A 236 -18.63 18.56 -0.54
C PRO A 236 -17.66 19.64 -0.06
N LYS A 237 -17.84 20.20 1.15
CA LYS A 237 -16.93 21.20 1.73
C LYS A 237 -15.58 20.59 2.12
N VAL A 238 -15.57 19.32 2.51
CA VAL A 238 -14.36 18.59 2.92
C VAL A 238 -13.69 17.96 1.70
N ARG A 239 -14.46 17.28 0.85
CA ARG A 239 -13.96 16.58 -0.34
C ARG A 239 -13.22 17.49 -1.31
N LYS A 240 -13.65 18.76 -1.44
CA LYS A 240 -13.00 19.78 -2.28
C LYS A 240 -11.54 20.08 -1.90
N LEU A 241 -11.12 19.74 -0.68
CA LEU A 241 -9.74 19.95 -0.24
C LEU A 241 -8.74 19.08 -1.03
N GLY A 242 -9.18 17.96 -1.62
CA GLY A 242 -8.39 17.10 -2.52
C GLY A 242 -7.26 16.28 -1.87
N ASN A 243 -6.67 16.82 -0.82
CA ASN A 243 -5.57 16.24 -0.07
C ASN A 243 -6.05 15.44 1.16
N GLN A 244 -5.46 14.25 1.36
CA GLN A 244 -5.77 13.33 2.45
C GLN A 244 -5.66 13.98 3.84
N THR A 245 -4.58 14.72 4.10
CA THR A 245 -4.32 15.28 5.44
C THR A 245 -5.30 16.41 5.74
N ALA A 246 -5.48 17.35 4.79
CA ALA A 246 -6.49 18.41 4.92
C ALA A 246 -7.91 17.85 5.09
N ILE A 247 -8.27 16.77 4.36
CA ILE A 247 -9.54 16.06 4.54
C ILE A 247 -9.66 15.48 5.95
N ASN A 248 -8.62 14.79 6.43
CA ASN A 248 -8.61 14.20 7.77
C ASN A 248 -8.80 15.27 8.85
N GLU A 249 -8.04 16.36 8.76
CA GLU A 249 -8.08 17.47 9.71
C GLU A 249 -9.44 18.16 9.70
N ARG A 250 -9.94 18.55 8.52
CA ARG A 250 -11.25 19.19 8.40
C ARG A 250 -12.38 18.26 8.83
N CYS A 251 -12.25 16.95 8.64
CA CYS A 251 -13.22 15.99 9.15
C CYS A 251 -13.24 15.96 10.68
N ILE A 252 -12.07 15.95 11.33
CA ILE A 252 -11.94 15.98 12.80
C ILE A 252 -12.43 17.32 13.37
N GLU A 253 -12.15 18.44 12.68
CA GLU A 253 -12.67 19.77 13.01
C GLU A 253 -14.17 19.79 13.20
N LEU A 254 -14.89 19.30 12.19
CA LEU A 254 -16.34 19.31 12.16
C LEU A 254 -16.97 18.41 13.24
N GLN A 255 -16.17 17.63 13.96
CA GLN A 255 -16.59 16.73 15.03
C GLN A 255 -16.30 17.32 16.43
N GLN A 256 -15.55 18.42 16.55
CA GLN A 256 -15.16 18.94 17.86
C GLN A 256 -16.39 19.44 18.66
N GLY A 257 -16.38 19.21 19.98
CA GLY A 257 -17.49 19.57 20.87
C GLY A 257 -17.83 21.06 20.91
N ASN A 258 -16.83 21.93 20.66
CA ASN A 258 -16.97 23.38 20.55
C ASN A 258 -17.46 23.86 19.18
N THR A 259 -17.64 22.96 18.19
CA THR A 259 -18.14 23.34 16.87
C THR A 259 -19.66 23.54 16.94
N PRO A 260 -20.18 24.72 16.54
CA PRO A 260 -21.62 24.98 16.51
C PRO A 260 -22.37 23.90 15.72
N LYS A 261 -23.58 23.54 16.15
CA LYS A 261 -24.38 22.46 15.51
C LYS A 261 -24.55 22.68 14.00
N GLU A 262 -24.76 23.92 13.58
CA GLU A 262 -24.89 24.34 12.17
C GLU A 262 -23.63 24.12 11.33
N GLN A 263 -22.46 24.08 11.99
CA GLN A 263 -21.16 23.88 11.35
C GLN A 263 -20.68 22.43 11.44
N LYS A 264 -21.37 21.54 12.15
CA LYS A 264 -21.02 20.11 12.20
C LYS A 264 -21.24 19.43 10.85
N CYS A 265 -20.60 18.28 10.66
CA CYS A 265 -20.80 17.52 9.43
C CYS A 265 -22.22 16.93 9.40
N PRO A 266 -23.05 17.25 8.38
CA PRO A 266 -24.44 16.78 8.34
C PRO A 266 -24.57 15.27 8.12
N PHE A 267 -23.52 14.64 7.57
CA PHE A 267 -23.49 13.21 7.27
C PHE A 267 -22.95 12.37 8.43
N LEU A 268 -22.42 12.97 9.49
CA LEU A 268 -21.94 12.19 10.63
C LEU A 268 -23.12 11.41 11.26
N PRO A 269 -22.91 10.13 11.63
CA PRO A 269 -23.92 9.38 12.37
C PRO A 269 -24.13 10.02 13.75
N ASP A 270 -25.40 10.19 14.13
CA ASP A 270 -25.83 10.64 15.45
C ASP A 270 -26.77 9.56 16.02
N LYS A 271 -27.09 9.59 17.33
CA LYS A 271 -28.02 8.62 17.95
C LYS A 271 -29.40 8.56 17.28
N GLU A 272 -29.84 9.66 16.67
CA GLU A 272 -31.09 9.75 15.91
C GLU A 272 -31.03 9.07 14.53
N LYS A 273 -29.84 8.66 14.07
CA LYS A 273 -29.58 8.05 12.75
C LYS A 273 -29.11 6.60 12.85
N GLU A 274 -29.41 5.89 13.94
CA GLU A 274 -29.08 4.47 14.10
C GLU A 274 -29.68 3.60 12.98
N ASP A 275 -30.92 3.87 12.58
CA ASP A 275 -31.56 3.17 11.45
C ASP A 275 -30.76 3.32 10.15
N GLY A 276 -30.20 4.52 9.90
CA GLY A 276 -29.36 4.78 8.73
C GLY A 276 -28.02 4.05 8.76
N LEU A 277 -27.50 3.73 9.95
CA LEU A 277 -26.31 2.90 10.12
C LEU A 277 -26.61 1.42 9.85
N ILE A 278 -27.74 0.94 10.34
CA ILE A 278 -28.21 -0.43 10.10
C ILE A 278 -28.51 -0.62 8.60
N ASP A 279 -29.21 0.31 7.98
CA ASP A 279 -29.46 0.32 6.53
C ASP A 279 -28.15 0.32 5.75
N PHE A 280 -27.19 1.19 6.11
CA PHE A 280 -25.90 1.21 5.43
C PHE A 280 -25.18 -0.14 5.56
N ARG A 281 -25.15 -0.73 6.76
CA ARG A 281 -24.53 -2.03 7.03
C ARG A 281 -25.15 -3.11 6.15
N ASP A 282 -26.47 -3.23 6.16
CA ASP A 282 -27.19 -4.27 5.44
C ASP A 282 -27.03 -4.08 3.92
N HIS A 283 -27.09 -2.85 3.41
CA HIS A 283 -26.81 -2.55 2.01
C HIS A 283 -25.35 -2.79 1.60
N ALA A 284 -24.40 -2.54 2.50
CA ALA A 284 -22.97 -2.76 2.26
C ALA A 284 -22.64 -4.26 2.17
N LEU A 285 -23.24 -5.08 3.04
CA LEU A 285 -22.99 -6.53 3.09
C LEU A 285 -23.88 -7.34 2.15
N ALA A 286 -24.98 -6.78 1.66
CA ALA A 286 -25.88 -7.45 0.72
C ALA A 286 -25.21 -7.77 -0.62
N LYS A 287 -24.18 -7.03 -1.02
CA LYS A 287 -23.42 -7.32 -2.25
C LYS A 287 -21.98 -6.83 -2.13
N VAL A 288 -21.07 -7.48 -2.85
CA VAL A 288 -19.69 -7.02 -2.98
C VAL A 288 -19.65 -5.61 -3.59
N ARG A 289 -18.94 -4.69 -2.94
CA ARG A 289 -18.83 -3.28 -3.33
C ARG A 289 -17.38 -2.82 -3.22
N ASP A 290 -16.92 -2.05 -4.20
CA ASP A 290 -15.66 -1.33 -4.08
C ASP A 290 -15.78 -0.10 -3.15
N ILE A 291 -14.68 0.61 -2.94
CA ILE A 291 -14.63 1.75 -2.02
C ILE A 291 -15.50 2.90 -2.57
N GLU A 292 -15.52 3.10 -3.88
CA GLU A 292 -16.29 4.12 -4.59
C GLU A 292 -17.80 3.87 -4.47
N ASP A 293 -18.23 2.62 -4.57
CA ASP A 293 -19.61 2.16 -4.41
C ASP A 293 -20.13 2.43 -2.99
N LEU A 294 -19.29 2.26 -1.98
CA LEU A 294 -19.64 2.62 -0.60
C LEU A 294 -19.83 4.13 -0.43
N ALA A 295 -19.02 4.95 -1.11
CA ALA A 295 -19.20 6.40 -1.12
C ALA A 295 -20.52 6.80 -1.81
N VAL A 296 -20.89 6.13 -2.90
CA VAL A 296 -22.18 6.31 -3.58
C VAL A 296 -23.33 5.86 -2.68
N LEU A 297 -23.20 4.73 -1.97
CA LEU A 297 -24.20 4.23 -1.04
C LEU A 297 -24.48 5.22 0.08
N GLY A 298 -23.45 5.72 0.77
CA GLY A 298 -23.67 6.69 1.84
C GLY A 298 -24.20 8.03 1.33
N SER A 299 -23.88 8.42 0.09
CA SER A 299 -24.50 9.58 -0.55
C SER A 299 -26.01 9.40 -0.78
N LYS A 300 -26.46 8.18 -1.11
CA LYS A 300 -27.88 7.86 -1.30
C LYS A 300 -28.63 7.81 0.03
N LEU A 301 -28.02 7.24 1.06
CA LEU A 301 -28.60 7.11 2.40
C LEU A 301 -28.45 8.38 3.25
N GLY A 302 -27.62 9.34 2.83
CA GLY A 302 -27.35 10.57 3.59
C GLY A 302 -26.49 10.35 4.83
N VAL A 303 -25.71 9.26 4.88
CA VAL A 303 -24.87 8.87 6.02
C VAL A 303 -23.40 8.80 5.58
N CYS A 304 -22.48 9.19 6.47
CA CYS A 304 -21.04 9.17 6.22
C CYS A 304 -20.52 7.73 6.06
N PRO A 305 -20.09 7.32 4.86
CA PRO A 305 -19.62 5.95 4.61
C PRO A 305 -18.41 5.55 5.47
N TYR A 306 -17.53 6.51 5.76
CA TYR A 306 -16.32 6.27 6.55
C TYR A 306 -16.62 5.79 7.99
N TYR A 307 -17.68 6.31 8.61
CA TYR A 307 -18.09 5.88 9.94
C TYR A 307 -19.14 4.77 9.89
N ALA A 308 -20.02 4.80 8.88
CA ALA A 308 -21.08 3.80 8.71
C ALA A 308 -20.57 2.41 8.30
N SER A 309 -19.35 2.30 7.79
CA SER A 309 -18.71 1.00 7.51
C SER A 309 -18.26 0.26 8.77
N ARG A 310 -18.03 0.94 9.90
CA ARG A 310 -17.49 0.30 11.12
C ARG A 310 -18.40 -0.79 11.70
N PRO A 311 -19.72 -0.57 11.86
CA PRO A 311 -20.63 -1.63 12.31
C PRO A 311 -20.70 -2.83 11.35
N ALA A 312 -20.33 -2.66 10.08
CA ALA A 312 -20.30 -3.74 9.09
C ALA A 312 -19.03 -4.61 9.19
N ILE A 313 -17.99 -4.19 9.94
CA ILE A 313 -16.75 -4.96 10.08
C ILE A 313 -17.00 -6.27 10.82
N LYS A 314 -17.75 -6.25 11.92
CA LYS A 314 -18.00 -7.44 12.77
C LYS A 314 -18.67 -8.59 12.04
N PRO A 315 -19.80 -8.38 11.33
CA PRO A 315 -20.48 -9.42 10.55
C PRO A 315 -19.87 -9.68 9.16
N ALA A 316 -18.82 -8.97 8.75
CA ALA A 316 -18.14 -9.24 7.49
C ALA A 316 -17.26 -10.49 7.59
N GLU A 317 -17.26 -11.27 6.51
CA GLU A 317 -16.46 -12.49 6.35
C GLU A 317 -15.13 -12.21 5.65
N MET A 318 -15.13 -11.20 4.78
CA MET A 318 -13.95 -10.74 4.09
C MET A 318 -13.88 -9.21 4.16
N VAL A 319 -12.73 -8.71 4.60
CA VAL A 319 -12.48 -7.27 4.72
C VAL A 319 -11.28 -6.91 3.85
N THR A 320 -11.51 -6.10 2.82
CA THR A 320 -10.44 -5.63 1.94
C THR A 320 -9.89 -4.31 2.44
N LEU A 321 -8.57 -4.20 2.61
CA LEU A 321 -7.95 -3.00 3.17
C LEU A 321 -6.53 -2.76 2.63
N PRO A 322 -6.09 -1.50 2.48
CA PRO A 322 -4.75 -1.17 1.99
C PRO A 322 -3.67 -1.41 3.06
N TYR A 323 -2.40 -1.55 2.64
CA TYR A 323 -1.25 -1.80 3.52
C TYR A 323 -1.19 -0.90 4.76
N PRO A 324 -1.40 0.43 4.70
CA PRO A 324 -1.32 1.25 5.91
C PRO A 324 -2.35 0.88 6.98
N LEU A 325 -3.57 0.48 6.58
CA LEU A 325 -4.60 0.06 7.54
C LEU A 325 -4.28 -1.31 8.14
N LEU A 326 -3.58 -2.19 7.41
CA LEU A 326 -3.14 -3.48 7.94
C LEU A 326 -1.93 -3.31 8.85
N LEU A 327 -0.89 -2.59 8.41
CA LEU A 327 0.43 -2.58 9.02
C LEU A 327 0.50 -1.65 10.24
N GLN A 328 -0.20 -0.51 10.20
CA GLN A 328 -0.18 0.43 11.32
C GLN A 328 -1.15 -0.01 12.42
N LYS A 329 -0.61 -0.39 13.58
CA LYS A 329 -1.40 -0.76 14.76
C LYS A 329 -2.43 0.29 15.14
N THR A 330 -2.03 1.57 15.16
CA THR A 330 -2.91 2.70 15.45
C THR A 330 -4.10 2.81 14.49
N ALA A 331 -3.93 2.38 13.24
CA ALA A 331 -5.02 2.36 12.26
C ALA A 331 -5.97 1.17 12.48
N ARG A 332 -5.43 0.00 12.85
CA ARG A 332 -6.22 -1.18 13.24
C ARG A 332 -7.06 -0.89 14.49
N ASP A 333 -6.44 -0.36 15.54
CA ASP A 333 -7.10 0.01 16.79
C ASP A 333 -8.22 1.04 16.56
N ALA A 334 -7.98 2.02 15.68
CA ALA A 334 -8.96 3.05 15.33
C ALA A 334 -10.21 2.51 14.61
N LEU A 335 -10.11 1.32 14.03
CA LEU A 335 -11.19 0.62 13.31
C LEU A 335 -11.73 -0.58 14.09
N ASP A 336 -11.22 -0.82 15.30
CA ASP A 336 -11.53 -2.02 16.11
C ASP A 336 -11.25 -3.32 15.34
N ILE A 337 -10.13 -3.33 14.59
CA ILE A 337 -9.69 -4.49 13.81
C ILE A 337 -8.68 -5.29 14.63
N SER A 338 -9.06 -6.51 15.01
CA SER A 338 -8.13 -7.51 15.54
C SER A 338 -7.75 -8.50 14.46
N VAL A 339 -6.46 -8.81 14.34
CA VAL A 339 -5.95 -9.87 13.46
C VAL A 339 -5.83 -11.21 14.18
N LYS A 340 -6.14 -11.26 15.49
CA LYS A 340 -5.97 -12.45 16.32
C LYS A 340 -6.83 -13.64 15.84
N ASP A 341 -6.17 -14.75 15.53
CA ASP A 341 -6.76 -15.97 14.95
C ASP A 341 -7.58 -15.71 13.67
N GLN A 342 -7.27 -14.63 12.95
CA GLN A 342 -7.85 -14.28 11.64
C GLN A 342 -6.91 -14.65 10.50
N VAL A 343 -7.42 -14.76 9.26
CA VAL A 343 -6.58 -15.05 8.09
C VAL A 343 -6.17 -13.75 7.41
N VAL A 344 -4.88 -13.58 7.12
CA VAL A 344 -4.34 -12.40 6.43
C VAL A 344 -3.78 -12.83 5.08
N VAL A 345 -4.34 -12.31 4.00
CA VAL A 345 -3.90 -12.55 2.62
C VAL A 345 -3.42 -11.24 2.00
N ILE A 346 -2.15 -11.20 1.63
CA ILE A 346 -1.53 -10.05 0.97
C ILE A 346 -1.26 -10.40 -0.49
N ASP A 347 -2.06 -9.82 -1.38
CA ASP A 347 -1.82 -9.91 -2.83
C ASP A 347 -0.84 -8.81 -3.27
N GLU A 348 -0.06 -9.10 -4.30
CA GLU A 348 1.09 -8.29 -4.74
C GLU A 348 2.08 -7.95 -3.60
N ALA A 349 2.39 -8.96 -2.78
CA ALA A 349 3.32 -8.88 -1.66
C ALA A 349 4.78 -8.55 -2.05
N HIS A 350 5.08 -8.40 -3.35
CA HIS A 350 6.40 -8.01 -3.83
C HIS A 350 6.85 -6.65 -3.31
N ASN A 351 5.91 -5.74 -3.00
CA ASN A 351 6.17 -4.42 -2.42
C ASN A 351 6.01 -4.36 -0.90
N LEU A 352 5.76 -5.49 -0.21
CA LEU A 352 5.44 -5.48 1.22
C LEU A 352 6.59 -4.93 2.08
N MET A 353 7.82 -5.38 1.83
CA MET A 353 9.00 -4.91 2.58
C MET A 353 9.20 -3.40 2.38
N ASP A 354 9.13 -2.93 1.13
CA ASP A 354 9.25 -1.51 0.81
C ASP A 354 8.12 -0.67 1.43
N ALA A 355 6.91 -1.24 1.54
CA ALA A 355 5.78 -0.59 2.20
C ALA A 355 6.00 -0.45 3.72
N ILE A 356 6.50 -1.50 4.38
CA ILE A 356 6.85 -1.45 5.81
C ILE A 356 7.97 -0.43 6.04
N GLU A 357 9.03 -0.49 5.24
CA GLU A 357 10.15 0.46 5.29
C GLU A 357 9.64 1.90 5.10
N GLY A 358 8.79 2.15 4.10
CA GLY A 358 8.24 3.48 3.83
C GLY A 358 7.32 4.01 4.92
N ILE A 359 6.54 3.15 5.60
CA ILE A 359 5.65 3.55 6.71
C ILE A 359 6.44 3.98 7.94
N HIS A 360 7.54 3.30 8.23
CA HIS A 360 8.35 3.51 9.44
C HIS A 360 9.61 4.36 9.21
N SER A 361 9.85 4.78 7.96
CA SER A 361 10.87 5.76 7.59
C SER A 361 10.30 7.18 7.62
N GLY A 362 11.17 8.19 7.74
CA GLY A 362 10.75 9.59 7.80
C GLY A 362 11.83 10.54 7.32
N GLN A 363 11.43 11.71 6.84
CA GLN A 363 12.36 12.76 6.44
C GLN A 363 11.86 14.14 6.84
N ILE A 364 12.80 15.03 7.10
CA ILE A 364 12.53 16.43 7.37
C ILE A 364 13.60 17.31 6.73
N SER A 365 13.17 18.43 6.13
CA SER A 365 14.08 19.40 5.53
C SER A 365 14.42 20.54 6.49
N GLU A 366 15.58 21.15 6.29
CA GLU A 366 15.99 22.36 6.99
C GLU A 366 14.96 23.49 6.81
N ALA A 367 14.36 23.62 5.62
CA ALA A 367 13.31 24.60 5.35
C ALA A 367 12.06 24.35 6.20
N GLN A 368 11.64 23.10 6.35
CA GLN A 368 10.51 22.72 7.22
C GLN A 368 10.82 23.03 8.69
N LEU A 369 12.03 22.71 9.16
CA LEU A 369 12.43 23.00 10.54
C LEU A 369 12.44 24.51 10.83
N LYS A 370 12.99 25.35 9.92
CA LYS A 370 12.99 26.81 10.06
C LYS A 370 11.56 27.35 10.14
N LEU A 371 10.70 26.93 9.23
CA LEU A 371 9.30 27.35 9.20
C LEU A 371 8.53 26.92 10.46
N ALA A 372 8.74 25.68 10.94
CA ALA A 372 8.11 25.20 12.18
C ALA A 372 8.58 26.00 13.40
N ARG A 373 9.89 26.28 13.49
CA ARG A 373 10.47 27.10 14.56
C ARG A 373 9.88 28.50 14.59
N GLU A 374 9.86 29.19 13.44
CA GLU A 374 9.32 30.54 13.32
C GLU A 374 7.83 30.57 13.71
N SER A 375 7.06 29.59 13.24
CA SER A 375 5.63 29.45 13.56
C SER A 375 5.39 29.26 15.07
N LEU A 376 6.17 28.41 15.73
CA LEU A 376 6.09 28.19 17.17
C LEU A 376 6.49 29.43 17.97
N ILE A 377 7.52 30.17 17.53
CA ILE A 377 7.95 31.41 18.21
C ILE A 377 6.85 32.47 18.10
N MET A 378 6.27 32.68 16.92
CA MET A 378 5.15 33.62 16.72
C MET A 378 3.95 33.25 17.62
N TYR A 379 3.61 31.97 17.69
CA TYR A 379 2.55 31.47 18.56
C TYR A 379 2.86 31.72 20.04
N LEU A 380 4.08 31.37 20.49
CA LEU A 380 4.51 31.62 21.86
C LEU A 380 4.49 33.11 22.21
N GLN A 381 4.97 33.99 21.34
CA GLN A 381 4.97 35.45 21.59
C GLN A 381 3.56 35.99 21.84
N LYS A 382 2.56 35.49 21.10
CA LYS A 382 1.16 35.89 21.27
C LYS A 382 0.51 35.32 22.52
N PHE A 383 0.68 34.01 22.76
CA PHE A 383 -0.09 33.29 23.77
C PHE A 383 0.68 33.07 25.09
N ARG A 384 1.93 33.54 25.22
CA ARG A 384 2.80 33.32 26.41
C ARG A 384 2.12 33.56 27.75
N ASN A 385 1.36 34.66 27.86
CA ASN A 385 0.72 35.05 29.13
C ASN A 385 -0.65 34.39 29.34
N ARG A 386 -1.18 33.72 28.32
CA ARG A 386 -2.48 33.05 28.32
C ARG A 386 -2.38 31.54 28.46
N LEU A 387 -1.22 30.96 28.16
CA LEU A 387 -0.96 29.52 28.29
C LEU A 387 -0.62 29.14 29.73
N LYS A 388 -1.17 28.01 30.19
CA LYS A 388 -0.74 27.33 31.42
C LYS A 388 0.76 27.06 31.42
N GLY A 389 1.36 27.06 32.62
CA GLY A 389 2.80 26.84 32.81
C GLY A 389 3.30 25.55 32.15
N SER A 390 2.54 24.44 32.27
CA SER A 390 2.85 23.15 31.64
C SER A 390 2.90 23.24 30.11
N ASN A 391 1.87 23.81 29.48
CA ASN A 391 1.81 24.05 28.03
C ASN A 391 3.02 24.87 27.55
N ARG A 392 3.39 25.92 28.26
CA ARG A 392 4.56 26.74 27.92
C ARG A 392 5.85 25.94 27.95
N VAL A 393 6.02 25.05 28.93
CA VAL A 393 7.19 24.18 29.04
C VAL A 393 7.27 23.25 27.84
N TYR A 394 6.19 22.53 27.51
CA TYR A 394 6.18 21.60 26.38
C TYR A 394 6.42 22.30 25.04
N VAL A 395 5.72 23.41 24.74
CA VAL A 395 5.95 24.16 23.50
C VAL A 395 7.40 24.67 23.41
N THR A 396 7.99 25.09 24.54
CA THR A 396 9.41 25.47 24.60
C THR A 396 10.34 24.28 24.36
N GLN A 397 10.01 23.09 24.89
CA GLN A 397 10.76 21.86 24.62
C GLN A 397 10.72 21.51 23.13
N VAL A 398 9.57 21.62 22.46
CA VAL A 398 9.47 21.44 20.99
C VAL A 398 10.41 22.38 20.25
N VAL A 399 10.42 23.67 20.60
CA VAL A 399 11.34 24.64 20.00
C VAL A 399 12.80 24.25 20.25
N ARG A 400 13.16 23.80 21.47
CA ARG A 400 14.54 23.38 21.79
C ARG A 400 15.00 22.17 20.98
N VAL A 401 14.11 21.19 20.78
CA VAL A 401 14.41 20.02 19.93
C VAL A 401 14.64 20.45 18.48
N ILE A 402 13.75 21.31 17.93
CA ILE A 402 13.92 21.86 16.58
C ILE A 402 15.22 22.66 16.46
N ASP A 403 15.56 23.48 17.46
CA ASP A 403 16.81 24.25 17.50
C ASP A 403 18.04 23.34 17.47
N SER A 404 18.03 22.22 18.21
CA SER A 404 19.14 21.25 18.22
C SER A 404 19.36 20.64 16.83
N ILE A 405 18.27 20.20 16.18
CA ILE A 405 18.31 19.66 14.82
C ILE A 405 18.78 20.73 13.81
N LEU A 406 18.29 21.97 13.93
CA LEU A 406 18.72 23.08 13.06
C LEU A 406 20.20 23.44 13.25
N ASN A 407 20.72 23.39 14.47
CA ASN A 407 22.14 23.63 14.71
C ASN A 407 23.00 22.57 14.00
N PHE A 408 22.55 21.31 13.99
CA PHE A 408 23.19 20.25 13.24
C PHE A 408 23.13 20.51 11.73
N THR A 409 21.96 20.83 11.15
CA THR A 409 21.86 21.13 9.71
C THR A 409 22.71 22.34 9.31
N ASN A 410 22.79 23.36 10.17
CA ASN A 410 23.64 24.53 9.93
C ASN A 410 25.13 24.17 9.96
N ALA A 411 25.57 23.29 10.86
CA ALA A 411 26.95 22.82 10.90
C ALA A 411 27.33 22.06 9.61
N LEU A 412 26.39 21.29 9.05
CA LEU A 412 26.58 20.59 7.78
C LEU A 412 26.80 21.52 6.58
N SER A 413 26.46 22.81 6.66
CA SER A 413 26.73 23.75 5.56
C SER A 413 28.22 23.82 5.18
N THR A 414 29.12 23.53 6.13
CA THR A 414 30.58 23.52 5.93
C THR A 414 31.14 22.21 5.38
N GLU A 415 30.34 21.13 5.37
CA GLU A 415 30.74 19.82 4.85
C GLU A 415 30.86 19.81 3.32
N THR A 416 31.89 19.17 2.78
CA THR A 416 32.09 19.04 1.32
C THR A 416 31.29 17.87 0.72
N SER A 417 30.97 16.87 1.52
CA SER A 417 30.18 15.71 1.11
C SER A 417 28.73 16.08 0.77
N GLN A 418 28.12 15.33 -0.15
CA GLN A 418 26.71 15.51 -0.55
C GLN A 418 25.74 14.75 0.35
N ASP A 419 26.18 13.66 0.97
CA ASP A 419 25.41 12.83 1.90
C ASP A 419 26.31 12.21 2.99
N GLY A 420 25.68 11.68 4.04
CA GLY A 420 26.38 10.99 5.12
C GLY A 420 25.46 10.32 6.13
N THR A 421 26.04 9.48 6.99
CA THR A 421 25.33 8.80 8.10
C THR A 421 25.44 9.63 9.38
N LEU A 422 24.43 9.58 10.24
CA LEU A 422 24.44 10.25 11.54
C LEU A 422 23.90 9.35 12.67
N GLY A 423 24.37 9.62 13.88
CA GLY A 423 23.88 8.96 15.10
C GLY A 423 22.76 9.77 15.77
N PRO A 424 21.77 9.14 16.44
CA PRO A 424 20.69 9.85 17.11
C PRO A 424 21.18 10.91 18.13
N GLY A 425 22.25 10.59 18.87
CA GLY A 425 22.83 11.51 19.87
C GLY A 425 23.43 12.78 19.27
N GLN A 426 23.76 12.81 17.98
CA GLN A 426 24.24 14.02 17.30
C GLN A 426 23.09 15.00 17.05
N LEU A 427 21.90 14.50 16.73
CA LEU A 427 20.69 15.31 16.51
C LEU A 427 20.10 15.90 17.79
N LEU A 428 20.31 15.23 18.93
CA LEU A 428 19.78 15.62 20.24
C LEU A 428 20.88 16.16 21.15
N SER A 429 21.88 16.81 20.56
CA SER A 429 23.02 17.35 21.30
C SER A 429 22.78 18.79 21.79
N GLY A 430 23.26 19.07 23.01
CA GLY A 430 23.30 20.40 23.59
C GLY A 430 22.02 20.86 24.31
N LYS A 431 22.17 21.85 25.19
CA LYS A 431 21.08 22.53 25.94
C LYS A 431 20.09 21.60 26.68
N GLY A 432 20.53 20.40 27.07
CA GLY A 432 19.70 19.43 27.81
C GLY A 432 18.58 18.80 26.98
N VAL A 433 18.68 18.81 25.65
CA VAL A 433 17.68 18.21 24.74
C VAL A 433 17.66 16.68 24.86
N ASP A 434 18.81 16.08 25.17
CA ASP A 434 18.99 14.68 25.50
C ASP A 434 18.16 14.22 26.71
N GLN A 435 17.78 15.14 27.60
CA GLN A 435 16.96 14.85 28.79
C GLN A 435 15.45 15.00 28.53
N ILE A 436 15.05 15.44 27.33
CA ILE A 436 13.63 15.61 26.98
C ILE A 436 13.04 14.25 26.61
N ASN A 437 11.96 13.87 27.28
CA ASN A 437 11.21 12.68 26.93
C ASN A 437 10.43 12.91 25.62
N LEU A 438 11.00 12.45 24.50
CA LEU A 438 10.40 12.60 23.16
C LEU A 438 9.02 11.92 23.05
N ALA A 439 8.80 10.79 23.72
CA ALA A 439 7.51 10.11 23.70
C ALA A 439 6.41 10.98 24.33
N LYS A 440 6.68 11.63 25.47
CA LYS A 440 5.76 12.60 26.08
C LYS A 440 5.56 13.82 25.19
N LEU A 441 6.61 14.30 24.53
CA LEU A 441 6.54 15.46 23.64
C LEU A 441 5.70 15.19 22.39
N VAL A 442 5.86 14.03 21.76
CA VAL A 442 5.07 13.62 20.59
C VAL A 442 3.60 13.45 20.97
N ARG A 443 3.31 12.81 22.12
CA ARG A 443 1.95 12.71 22.66
C ARG A 443 1.34 14.09 22.90
N TYR A 444 2.08 14.99 23.54
CA TYR A 444 1.65 16.37 23.76
C TYR A 444 1.30 17.09 22.45
N ILE A 445 2.15 17.02 21.42
CA ILE A 445 1.87 17.67 20.12
C ILE A 445 0.56 17.14 19.53
N SER A 446 0.32 15.83 19.65
CA SER A 446 -0.90 15.15 19.19
C SER A 446 -2.14 15.61 19.97
N ASP A 447 -2.13 15.42 21.29
CA ASP A 447 -3.30 15.55 22.16
C ASP A 447 -3.74 17.02 22.28
N SER A 448 -2.78 17.93 22.39
CA SER A 448 -3.04 19.36 22.47
C SER A 448 -3.41 19.99 21.12
N LYS A 449 -3.26 19.23 20.02
CA LYS A 449 -3.45 19.69 18.63
C LYS A 449 -2.59 20.92 18.30
N LEU A 450 -1.39 20.98 18.89
CA LEU A 450 -0.47 22.11 18.79
C LEU A 450 -0.18 22.50 17.34
N ALA A 451 0.11 21.50 16.49
CA ALA A 451 0.46 21.72 15.09
C ALA A 451 -0.57 22.57 14.36
N ARG A 452 -1.84 22.31 14.65
CA ARG A 452 -2.98 22.98 14.03
C ARG A 452 -3.27 24.35 14.64
N LYS A 453 -3.20 24.49 15.96
CA LYS A 453 -3.36 25.79 16.64
C LYS A 453 -2.30 26.79 16.17
N VAL A 454 -1.06 26.32 16.01
CA VAL A 454 0.05 27.11 15.47
C VAL A 454 -0.18 27.48 14.00
N GLN A 455 -0.47 26.51 13.12
CA GLN A 455 -0.69 26.80 11.70
C GLN A 455 -1.91 27.71 11.47
N GLY A 456 -3.01 27.47 12.19
CA GLY A 456 -4.23 28.29 12.10
C GLY A 456 -3.97 29.76 12.46
N TYR A 457 -3.18 30.00 13.51
CA TYR A 457 -2.79 31.35 13.92
C TYR A 457 -1.86 32.03 12.90
N VAL A 458 -0.86 31.31 12.37
CA VAL A 458 0.02 31.87 11.33
C VAL A 458 -0.77 32.21 10.06
N ALA A 459 -1.72 31.37 9.67
CA ALA A 459 -2.60 31.63 8.53
C ALA A 459 -3.56 32.81 8.78
N SER A 460 -4.03 33.03 10.00
CA SER A 460 -4.87 34.19 10.32
C SER A 460 -4.09 35.50 10.25
N LEU A 461 -2.83 35.50 10.67
CA LEU A 461 -1.94 36.66 10.50
C LEU A 461 -1.70 36.98 9.01
N ALA A 462 -1.44 35.98 8.19
CA ALA A 462 -1.26 36.17 6.75
C ALA A 462 -2.51 36.74 6.05
N LYS A 463 -3.72 36.44 6.55
CA LYS A 463 -4.98 37.01 6.05
C LYS A 463 -5.23 38.45 6.54
N ALA A 464 -4.75 38.80 7.73
CA ALA A 464 -4.90 40.13 8.31
C ALA A 464 -3.98 41.18 7.65
N ASP A 465 -2.86 40.77 7.07
CA ASP A 465 -1.79 41.68 6.64
C ASP A 465 -1.98 42.30 5.23
N GLY A 466 -3.09 42.03 4.52
CA GLY A 466 -3.62 42.84 3.39
C GLY A 466 -2.71 43.24 2.22
N GLY A 467 -1.46 42.77 2.14
CA GLY A 467 -0.45 43.33 1.23
C GLY A 467 -0.39 42.68 -0.15
N THR A 468 -0.45 43.50 -1.20
CA THR A 468 -0.09 43.17 -2.59
C THR A 468 1.39 42.87 -2.72
N SER A 469 1.77 41.60 -2.82
CA SER A 469 3.10 41.14 -3.28
C SER A 469 3.04 39.66 -3.66
N GLU A 470 4.01 39.22 -4.47
CA GLU A 470 4.19 37.83 -4.94
C GLU A 470 4.10 36.74 -3.83
N LYS A 471 4.23 37.13 -2.56
CA LYS A 471 3.90 36.33 -1.37
C LYS A 471 2.46 35.77 -1.36
N GLN A 472 1.49 36.40 -2.04
CA GLN A 472 0.13 35.86 -2.18
C GLN A 472 0.06 34.60 -3.04
N LYS A 473 0.97 34.41 -4.03
CA LYS A 473 1.04 33.14 -4.80
C LYS A 473 1.61 32.00 -3.96
N ALA A 474 2.52 32.28 -3.02
CA ALA A 474 3.03 31.30 -2.07
C ALA A 474 2.07 31.05 -0.88
N ALA A 475 1.25 32.03 -0.50
CA ALA A 475 0.25 31.89 0.56
C ALA A 475 -1.05 31.20 0.10
N ALA A 476 -1.34 31.19 -1.21
CA ALA A 476 -2.40 30.37 -1.80
C ALA A 476 -2.06 28.87 -1.80
N SER A 477 -0.79 28.50 -1.63
CA SER A 477 -0.35 27.15 -1.30
C SER A 477 -0.08 27.05 0.20
N THR A 478 -1.13 27.00 1.02
CA THR A 478 -0.95 26.49 2.39
C THR A 478 -0.35 25.09 2.29
N PRO A 479 0.79 24.79 2.94
CA PRO A 479 1.38 23.47 2.85
C PRO A 479 0.36 22.41 3.28
N ASP A 480 0.28 21.34 2.47
CA ASP A 480 -0.69 20.25 2.53
C ASP A 480 -0.78 19.54 3.89
N VAL A 481 0.25 19.68 4.71
CA VAL A 481 0.38 19.13 6.05
C VAL A 481 0.97 20.25 6.93
N PRO A 482 0.47 20.49 8.16
CA PRO A 482 1.08 21.44 9.06
C PRO A 482 2.57 21.14 9.22
N THR A 483 3.42 22.16 9.11
CA THR A 483 4.88 21.97 9.19
C THR A 483 5.29 21.27 10.49
N LEU A 484 4.56 21.52 11.57
CA LEU A 484 4.80 20.86 12.86
C LEU A 484 4.40 19.39 12.87
N THR A 485 3.47 18.95 12.03
CA THR A 485 3.14 17.53 11.85
C THR A 485 4.30 16.79 11.16
N HIS A 486 5.02 17.43 10.23
CA HIS A 486 6.26 16.85 9.70
C HIS A 486 7.32 16.69 10.78
N VAL A 487 7.47 17.68 11.67
CA VAL A 487 8.35 17.57 12.85
C VAL A 487 7.90 16.42 13.73
N GLN A 488 6.61 16.34 14.09
CA GLN A 488 6.07 15.28 14.93
C GLN A 488 6.35 13.89 14.35
N ASN A 489 6.07 13.67 13.06
CA ASN A 489 6.32 12.40 12.39
C ASN A 489 7.81 12.05 12.39
N PHE A 490 8.69 13.04 12.20
CA PHE A 490 10.13 12.83 12.30
C PHE A 490 10.58 12.52 13.73
N LEU A 491 9.99 13.16 14.76
CA LEU A 491 10.30 12.86 16.16
C LEU A 491 9.93 11.42 16.56
N VAL A 492 8.87 10.85 15.97
CA VAL A 492 8.53 9.43 16.17
C VAL A 492 9.68 8.53 15.71
N THR A 493 10.32 8.85 14.57
CA THR A 493 11.45 8.05 14.06
C THR A 493 12.68 8.09 14.96
N LEU A 494 12.88 9.17 15.73
CA LEU A 494 13.96 9.27 16.73
C LEU A 494 13.78 8.32 17.91
N MET A 495 12.56 7.79 18.10
CA MET A 495 12.25 6.82 19.15
C MET A 495 12.45 5.38 18.70
N ASN A 496 12.69 5.13 17.40
CA ASN A 496 12.92 3.77 16.92
C ASN A 496 14.26 3.23 17.45
N PRO A 497 14.33 1.94 17.83
CA PRO A 497 15.55 1.30 18.25
C PRO A 497 16.70 1.47 17.25
N SER A 498 17.91 1.74 17.77
CA SER A 498 19.09 2.00 16.95
C SER A 498 19.60 0.77 16.21
N ASN A 499 19.18 -0.44 16.57
CA ASN A 499 19.45 -1.67 15.83
C ASN A 499 18.52 -1.85 14.61
N GLU A 500 17.37 -1.18 14.57
CA GLU A 500 16.34 -1.37 13.53
C GLU A 500 16.49 -0.43 12.33
N GLY A 501 17.14 0.73 12.49
CA GLY A 501 17.32 1.70 11.41
C GLY A 501 18.51 2.65 11.59
N ARG A 502 18.70 3.54 10.62
CA ARG A 502 19.81 4.51 10.60
C ARG A 502 19.32 5.88 10.14
N PHE A 503 20.02 6.91 10.59
CA PHE A 503 19.78 8.27 10.14
C PHE A 503 20.82 8.71 9.11
N PHE A 504 20.38 9.51 8.16
CA PHE A 504 21.16 10.04 7.04
C PHE A 504 20.90 11.52 6.86
N TRP A 505 21.89 12.24 6.33
CA TRP A 505 21.71 13.59 5.84
C TRP A 505 22.08 13.64 4.36
N SER A 506 21.41 14.53 3.62
CA SER A 506 21.75 14.80 2.22
C SER A 506 21.56 16.27 1.89
N LYS A 507 22.28 16.75 0.87
CA LYS A 507 22.13 18.09 0.30
C LYS A 507 21.54 17.96 -1.09
N GLU A 508 20.29 18.40 -1.26
CA GLU A 508 19.58 18.33 -2.53
C GLU A 508 19.05 19.71 -2.90
N GLY A 509 19.47 20.23 -4.06
CA GLY A 509 19.03 21.55 -4.54
C GLY A 509 19.38 22.70 -3.59
N GLY A 510 20.48 22.59 -2.84
CA GLY A 510 20.89 23.59 -1.84
C GLY A 510 20.14 23.52 -0.50
N THR A 511 19.22 22.56 -0.33
CA THR A 511 18.51 22.31 0.94
C THR A 511 19.06 21.06 1.61
N THR A 512 19.28 21.13 2.93
CA THR A 512 19.69 19.98 3.73
C THR A 512 18.46 19.18 4.17
N TYR A 513 18.53 17.85 4.05
CA TYR A 513 17.52 16.91 4.52
C TYR A 513 18.13 16.01 5.58
N ILE A 514 17.31 15.65 6.57
CA ILE A 514 17.61 14.57 7.51
C ILE A 514 16.57 13.48 7.28
N ARG A 515 17.04 12.24 7.14
CA ARG A 515 16.23 11.06 6.84
C ARG A 515 16.50 9.97 7.85
N TYR A 516 15.46 9.27 8.25
CA TYR A 516 15.54 7.99 8.94
C TYR A 516 15.09 6.90 7.97
N MET A 517 15.92 5.87 7.81
CA MET A 517 15.58 4.69 7.03
C MET A 517 15.53 3.48 7.97
N LEU A 518 14.40 2.78 7.95
CA LEU A 518 14.28 1.48 8.56
C LEU A 518 15.11 0.45 7.78
N LEU A 519 15.88 -0.36 8.49
CA LEU A 519 16.72 -1.43 7.94
C LEU A 519 16.18 -2.83 8.23
N ASP A 520 15.44 -3.00 9.33
CA ASP A 520 14.81 -4.28 9.69
C ASP A 520 13.28 -4.17 9.71
N PRO A 521 12.57 -4.67 8.67
CA PRO A 521 11.10 -4.68 8.65
C PRO A 521 10.49 -5.81 9.49
N SER A 522 11.28 -6.75 10.02
CA SER A 522 10.73 -7.97 10.63
C SER A 522 9.91 -7.72 11.88
N GLU A 523 10.36 -6.85 12.79
CA GLU A 523 9.67 -6.60 14.06
C GLU A 523 8.34 -5.85 13.85
N HIS A 524 8.28 -4.93 12.89
CA HIS A 524 7.03 -4.21 12.56
C HIS A 524 5.95 -5.11 11.96
N PHE A 525 6.32 -6.22 11.31
CA PHE A 525 5.37 -7.19 10.77
C PHE A 525 5.09 -8.36 11.72
N ARG A 526 5.92 -8.54 12.75
CA ARG A 526 5.88 -9.67 13.66
C ARG A 526 4.57 -9.83 14.40
N GLU A 527 4.01 -8.74 14.93
CA GLU A 527 2.72 -8.76 15.63
C GLU A 527 1.62 -9.39 14.76
N ILE A 528 1.56 -9.03 13.47
CA ILE A 528 0.56 -9.58 12.54
C ILE A 528 0.78 -11.07 12.33
N VAL A 529 2.03 -11.51 12.25
CA VAL A 529 2.41 -12.91 12.03
C VAL A 529 2.14 -13.79 13.25
N GLU A 530 2.39 -13.28 14.45
CA GLU A 530 2.19 -14.02 15.70
C GLU A 530 0.71 -14.08 16.10
N ASP A 531 -0.06 -13.01 15.85
CA ASP A 531 -1.48 -12.95 16.21
C ASP A 531 -2.39 -13.63 15.17
N ALA A 532 -2.08 -13.51 13.88
CA ALA A 532 -2.91 -14.09 12.82
C ALA A 532 -2.93 -15.61 12.86
N ARG A 533 -4.06 -16.20 12.45
CA ARG A 533 -4.14 -17.64 12.23
C ARG A 533 -3.17 -18.07 11.14
N ALA A 534 -3.16 -17.36 10.02
CA ALA A 534 -2.30 -17.65 8.89
C ALA A 534 -1.99 -16.34 8.13
N VAL A 535 -0.77 -16.24 7.60
CA VAL A 535 -0.33 -15.11 6.77
C VAL A 535 0.11 -15.64 5.42
N VAL A 536 -0.61 -15.27 4.37
CA VAL A 536 -0.33 -15.68 2.99
C VAL A 536 0.17 -14.47 2.20
N LEU A 537 1.43 -14.53 1.75
CA LEU A 537 2.02 -13.56 0.84
C LEU A 537 1.96 -14.09 -0.58
N ALA A 538 1.26 -13.40 -1.48
CA ALA A 538 1.11 -13.82 -2.86
C ALA A 538 1.58 -12.74 -3.84
N GLY A 539 2.25 -13.13 -4.92
CA GLY A 539 2.76 -12.19 -5.91
C GLY A 539 3.14 -12.83 -7.23
N GLY A 540 3.18 -12.03 -8.31
CA GLY A 540 3.62 -12.50 -9.63
C GLY A 540 5.13 -12.69 -9.77
N THR A 541 5.90 -12.04 -8.88
CA THR A 541 7.36 -11.93 -8.96
C THR A 541 7.99 -12.02 -7.57
N MET A 542 7.60 -13.04 -6.80
CA MET A 542 8.13 -13.26 -5.45
C MET A 542 9.55 -13.85 -5.47
N SER A 543 10.03 -14.34 -6.62
CA SER A 543 11.40 -14.85 -6.74
C SER A 543 12.47 -13.75 -6.64
N PRO A 544 13.52 -13.92 -5.81
CA PRO A 544 13.77 -15.07 -4.94
C PRO A 544 13.02 -14.99 -3.59
N MET A 545 12.28 -16.05 -3.25
CA MET A 545 11.45 -16.10 -2.03
C MET A 545 12.27 -16.13 -0.73
N GLU A 546 13.53 -16.59 -0.81
CA GLU A 546 14.43 -16.69 0.36
C GLU A 546 14.70 -15.33 1.01
N ASP A 547 14.59 -14.23 0.27
CA ASP A 547 14.73 -12.88 0.82
C ASP A 547 13.68 -12.59 1.90
N TYR A 548 12.43 -13.01 1.69
CA TYR A 548 11.37 -12.83 2.69
C TYR A 548 11.68 -13.64 3.94
N ARG A 549 12.18 -14.87 3.79
CA ARG A 549 12.58 -15.70 4.93
C ARG A 549 13.72 -15.06 5.72
N LYS A 550 14.72 -14.50 5.04
CA LYS A 550 15.90 -13.89 5.67
C LYS A 550 15.62 -12.53 6.31
N HIS A 551 14.78 -11.71 5.69
CA HIS A 551 14.61 -10.30 6.05
C HIS A 551 13.29 -10.01 6.77
N LEU A 552 12.19 -10.68 6.39
CA LEU A 552 10.87 -10.45 6.98
C LEU A 552 10.52 -11.49 8.06
N PHE A 553 10.94 -12.74 7.88
CA PHE A 553 10.65 -13.87 8.79
C PHE A 553 11.89 -14.55 9.40
N PRO A 554 12.96 -13.82 9.81
CA PRO A 554 14.18 -14.44 10.31
C PRO A 554 13.99 -15.26 11.59
N TYR A 555 12.88 -15.04 12.31
CA TYR A 555 12.52 -15.70 13.56
C TYR A 555 11.69 -16.99 13.34
N LEU A 556 11.20 -17.26 12.13
CA LEU A 556 10.44 -18.46 11.83
C LEU A 556 11.36 -19.62 11.43
N SER A 557 11.11 -20.80 12.00
CA SER A 557 11.84 -22.03 11.68
C SER A 557 11.56 -22.51 10.25
N SER A 558 10.29 -22.43 9.82
CA SER A 558 9.82 -22.82 8.50
C SER A 558 8.80 -21.82 7.95
N VAL A 559 8.88 -21.57 6.65
CA VAL A 559 7.88 -20.81 5.88
C VAL A 559 7.52 -21.67 4.68
N ASN A 560 6.22 -21.87 4.44
CA ASN A 560 5.77 -22.64 3.28
C ASN A 560 6.01 -21.82 2.01
N THR A 561 6.55 -22.45 0.97
CA THR A 561 6.74 -21.80 -0.33
C THR A 561 6.06 -22.59 -1.41
N PHE A 562 5.41 -21.89 -2.34
CA PHE A 562 4.74 -22.48 -3.49
C PHE A 562 4.98 -21.61 -4.72
N SER A 563 5.38 -22.19 -5.85
CA SER A 563 5.58 -21.47 -7.11
C SER A 563 4.85 -22.21 -8.22
N CYS A 564 3.90 -21.54 -8.85
CA CYS A 564 3.23 -22.02 -10.05
C CYS A 564 4.16 -21.93 -11.27
N GLY A 565 4.07 -22.94 -12.14
CA GLY A 565 4.48 -22.77 -13.54
C GLY A 565 3.63 -21.74 -14.28
N HIS A 566 3.95 -21.48 -15.55
CA HIS A 566 3.14 -20.60 -16.39
C HIS A 566 2.11 -21.38 -17.20
N LEU A 567 0.95 -20.77 -17.47
CA LEU A 567 -0.10 -21.33 -18.33
C LEU A 567 0.23 -21.40 -19.82
N ILE A 568 1.28 -20.70 -20.27
CA ILE A 568 1.58 -20.65 -21.71
C ILE A 568 2.44 -21.85 -22.08
N PRO A 569 2.26 -22.42 -23.29
CA PRO A 569 3.20 -23.40 -23.81
C PRO A 569 4.62 -22.82 -23.87
N PRO A 570 5.68 -23.61 -23.64
CA PRO A 570 7.07 -23.15 -23.80
C PRO A 570 7.34 -22.56 -25.20
N SER A 571 6.61 -22.99 -26.23
CA SER A 571 6.69 -22.42 -27.58
C SER A 571 6.16 -20.99 -27.70
N ASN A 572 5.48 -20.45 -26.70
CA ASN A 572 4.92 -19.09 -26.69
C ASN A 572 5.84 -18.08 -26.01
N LEU A 573 6.96 -18.51 -25.44
CA LEU A 573 7.92 -17.64 -24.81
C LEU A 573 9.31 -17.89 -25.39
N LEU A 574 9.93 -16.83 -25.91
CA LEU A 574 11.32 -16.87 -26.32
C LEU A 574 12.14 -15.97 -25.41
N VAL A 575 13.06 -16.52 -24.62
CA VAL A 575 14.00 -15.71 -23.82
C VAL A 575 15.42 -15.85 -24.39
N ARG A 576 16.08 -14.73 -24.68
CA ARG A 576 17.48 -14.68 -25.16
C ARG A 576 18.27 -13.58 -24.47
N ALA A 577 19.57 -13.79 -24.31
CA ALA A 577 20.47 -12.79 -23.79
C ALA A 577 21.44 -12.35 -24.88
N VAL A 578 21.49 -11.05 -25.13
CA VAL A 578 22.48 -10.43 -26.00
C VAL A 578 23.66 -10.03 -25.12
N THR A 579 24.74 -10.81 -25.17
CA THR A 579 25.91 -10.63 -24.30
C THR A 579 27.08 -9.96 -25.00
N ALA A 580 27.09 -9.98 -26.33
CA ALA A 580 28.12 -9.40 -27.17
C ALA A 580 27.57 -8.98 -28.54
N ASP A 581 28.30 -8.11 -29.23
CA ASP A 581 28.17 -7.85 -30.66
C ASP A 581 29.54 -8.02 -31.35
N VAL A 582 29.65 -7.60 -32.62
CA VAL A 582 30.88 -7.66 -33.41
C VAL A 582 32.05 -6.89 -32.78
N ASP A 583 31.77 -5.88 -31.95
CA ASP A 583 32.76 -5.05 -31.26
C ASP A 583 33.14 -5.63 -29.87
N GLY A 584 32.57 -6.78 -29.47
CA GLY A 584 32.91 -7.52 -28.24
C GLY A 584 31.77 -7.58 -27.21
N PRO A 585 32.06 -7.80 -25.92
CA PRO A 585 31.03 -7.87 -24.87
C PRO A 585 30.23 -6.57 -24.73
N LEU A 586 28.93 -6.68 -24.44
CA LEU A 586 28.04 -5.56 -24.13
C LEU A 586 27.89 -5.44 -22.62
N GLU A 587 28.52 -4.46 -21.99
CA GLU A 587 28.38 -4.23 -20.54
C GLU A 587 27.90 -2.81 -20.27
N PHE A 588 26.76 -2.68 -19.58
CA PHE A 588 26.14 -1.38 -19.28
C PHE A 588 26.21 -1.02 -17.80
N SER A 589 27.26 -1.49 -17.10
CA SER A 589 27.60 -1.03 -15.75
C SER A 589 27.97 0.46 -15.80
N TYR A 590 27.77 1.18 -14.69
CA TYR A 590 27.99 2.64 -14.66
C TYR A 590 29.38 3.05 -15.16
N LYS A 591 30.41 2.26 -14.86
CA LYS A 591 31.81 2.49 -15.27
C LYS A 591 32.05 2.24 -16.77
N SER A 592 31.29 1.32 -17.36
CA SER A 592 31.46 0.92 -18.77
C SER A 592 30.60 1.76 -19.74
N ARG A 593 29.69 2.60 -19.22
CA ARG A 593 28.83 3.48 -20.03
C ARG A 593 29.64 4.62 -20.65
N ASN A 594 29.65 4.63 -21.98
CA ASN A 594 30.22 5.68 -22.82
C ASN A 594 29.43 5.82 -24.13
N THR A 595 29.74 6.82 -24.93
CA THR A 595 29.08 7.10 -26.22
C THR A 595 29.05 5.86 -27.14
N THR A 596 30.13 5.08 -27.20
CA THR A 596 30.21 3.86 -28.02
C THR A 596 29.23 2.80 -27.54
N SER A 597 29.15 2.54 -26.23
CA SER A 597 28.20 1.60 -25.65
C SER A 597 26.74 2.00 -25.92
N MET A 598 26.44 3.30 -25.87
CA MET A 598 25.11 3.84 -26.17
C MET A 598 24.74 3.66 -27.64
N GLU A 599 25.71 3.86 -28.55
CA GLU A 599 25.51 3.61 -29.99
C GLU A 599 25.27 2.12 -30.29
N ARG A 600 26.00 1.22 -29.62
CA ARG A 600 25.86 -0.24 -29.76
C ARG A 600 24.45 -0.73 -29.40
N ILE A 601 23.80 -0.14 -28.38
CA ILE A 601 22.37 -0.40 -28.08
C ILE A 601 21.51 -0.07 -29.29
N GLY A 602 21.70 1.11 -29.89
CA GLY A 602 20.95 1.56 -31.06
C GLY A 602 21.13 0.64 -32.27
N ARG A 603 22.35 0.19 -32.54
CA ARG A 603 22.63 -0.78 -33.62
C ARG A 603 21.95 -2.13 -33.38
N ALA A 604 21.99 -2.64 -32.15
CA ALA A 604 21.31 -3.87 -31.79
C ALA A 604 19.79 -3.77 -31.95
N LEU A 605 19.19 -2.66 -31.51
CA LEU A 605 17.76 -2.40 -31.71
C LEU A 605 17.40 -2.25 -33.18
N LEU A 606 18.23 -1.58 -33.99
CA LEU A 606 18.01 -1.43 -35.43
C LEU A 606 18.05 -2.78 -36.16
N ALA A 607 18.86 -3.73 -35.68
CA ALA A 607 18.90 -5.09 -36.20
C ALA A 607 17.68 -5.93 -35.75
N LEU A 608 17.17 -5.72 -34.53
CA LEU A 608 16.04 -6.45 -33.96
C LEU A 608 14.68 -5.95 -34.48
N ALA A 609 14.49 -4.64 -34.52
CA ALA A 609 13.22 -3.97 -34.81
C ALA A 609 12.51 -4.47 -36.08
N PRO A 610 13.18 -4.69 -37.24
CA PRO A 610 12.52 -5.16 -38.46
C PRO A 610 11.86 -6.55 -38.34
N HIS A 611 12.26 -7.36 -37.36
CA HIS A 611 11.76 -8.72 -37.16
C HIS A 611 10.61 -8.80 -36.16
N VAL A 612 10.37 -7.73 -35.40
CA VAL A 612 9.30 -7.64 -34.40
C VAL A 612 8.03 -7.10 -35.07
N ARG A 613 6.88 -7.65 -34.68
CA ARG A 613 5.56 -7.11 -35.02
C ARG A 613 4.84 -6.70 -33.74
N GLY A 614 4.08 -5.61 -33.79
CA GLY A 614 3.46 -5.02 -32.61
C GLY A 614 4.47 -4.21 -31.78
N GLY A 615 4.28 -4.20 -30.46
CA GLY A 615 5.05 -3.40 -29.53
C GLY A 615 6.43 -3.98 -29.22
N LEU A 616 7.48 -3.17 -29.44
CA LEU A 616 8.85 -3.37 -28.96
C LEU A 616 9.09 -2.45 -27.75
N VAL A 617 9.00 -3.00 -26.54
CA VAL A 617 9.21 -2.23 -25.30
C VAL A 617 10.66 -2.38 -24.85
N VAL A 618 11.38 -1.28 -24.72
CA VAL A 618 12.79 -1.23 -24.32
C VAL A 618 12.90 -0.58 -22.95
N PHE A 619 13.27 -1.36 -21.95
CA PHE A 619 13.44 -0.91 -20.58
C PHE A 619 14.88 -0.51 -20.28
N PHE A 620 15.06 0.71 -19.78
CA PHE A 620 16.33 1.26 -19.33
C PHE A 620 16.44 1.27 -17.80
N PRO A 621 17.65 1.12 -17.24
CA PRO A 621 17.92 1.11 -15.80
C PRO A 621 17.55 2.40 -15.06
N SER A 622 17.62 3.55 -15.72
CA SER A 622 17.32 4.85 -15.11
C SER A 622 17.03 5.91 -16.16
N TYR A 623 16.24 6.92 -15.80
CA TYR A 623 16.00 8.09 -16.65
C TYR A 623 17.28 8.80 -17.07
N GLY A 624 18.26 8.96 -16.16
CA GLY A 624 19.53 9.59 -16.50
C GLY A 624 20.31 8.83 -17.57
N PHE A 625 20.20 7.49 -17.60
CA PHE A 625 20.82 6.71 -18.67
C PHE A 625 20.02 6.79 -19.98
N LEU A 626 18.69 6.74 -19.92
CA LEU A 626 17.83 6.94 -21.08
C LEU A 626 18.07 8.30 -21.75
N GLU A 627 18.12 9.39 -20.96
CA GLU A 627 18.40 10.75 -21.43
C GLU A 627 19.77 10.83 -22.12
N ALA A 628 20.81 10.21 -21.54
CA ALA A 628 22.14 10.16 -22.14
C ALA A 628 22.17 9.37 -23.47
N VAL A 629 21.46 8.25 -23.52
CA VAL A 629 21.30 7.43 -24.73
C VAL A 629 20.57 8.22 -25.83
N LEU A 630 19.45 8.88 -25.50
CA LEU A 630 18.70 9.72 -26.43
C LEU A 630 19.54 10.89 -26.96
N ALA A 631 20.31 11.56 -26.09
CA ALA A 631 21.21 12.62 -26.49
C ALA A 631 22.28 12.12 -27.48
N CYS A 632 22.90 10.97 -27.19
CA CYS A 632 23.86 10.32 -28.08
C CYS A 632 23.21 9.93 -29.42
N TRP A 633 22.03 9.32 -29.40
CA TRP A 633 21.31 8.87 -30.60
C TRP A 633 20.87 10.03 -31.47
N LYS A 634 20.48 11.16 -30.88
CA LYS A 634 20.15 12.39 -31.62
C LYS A 634 21.37 12.93 -32.37
N GLN A 635 22.54 12.96 -31.72
CA GLN A 635 23.79 13.41 -32.36
C GLN A 635 24.26 12.49 -33.50
N ARG A 636 23.97 11.18 -33.41
CA ARG A 636 24.38 10.17 -34.40
C ARG A 636 23.31 9.83 -35.43
N SER A 637 22.20 10.58 -35.45
CA SER A 637 21.02 10.31 -36.29
C SER A 637 20.45 8.90 -36.16
N MET A 638 20.62 8.25 -35.00
CA MET A 638 20.13 6.90 -34.73
C MET A 638 18.61 6.89 -34.52
N ILE A 639 18.05 7.94 -33.92
CA ILE A 639 16.59 8.08 -33.72
C ILE A 639 15.88 8.02 -35.08
N ALA A 640 16.31 8.83 -36.05
CA ALA A 640 15.74 8.85 -37.40
C ALA A 640 15.85 7.49 -38.10
N LYS A 641 16.93 6.73 -37.86
CA LYS A 641 17.08 5.36 -38.40
C LYS A 641 16.07 4.40 -37.78
N LEU A 642 15.87 4.44 -36.47
CA LEU A 642 14.87 3.62 -35.78
C LEU A 642 13.44 3.99 -36.23
N GLU A 643 13.13 5.29 -36.31
CA GLU A 643 11.84 5.81 -36.77
C GLU A 643 11.52 5.41 -38.22
N SER A 644 12.54 5.24 -39.06
CA SER A 644 12.35 4.72 -40.42
C SER A 644 11.88 3.26 -40.46
N VAL A 645 12.10 2.51 -39.38
CA VAL A 645 11.65 1.11 -39.22
C VAL A 645 10.31 1.05 -38.47
N MET A 646 10.22 1.72 -37.33
CA MET A 646 9.02 1.77 -36.46
C MET A 646 8.94 3.12 -35.73
N PRO A 647 7.74 3.70 -35.55
CA PRO A 647 7.55 4.89 -34.71
C PRO A 647 8.12 4.70 -33.30
N LEU A 648 8.81 5.73 -32.79
CA LEU A 648 9.51 5.68 -31.51
C LEU A 648 8.86 6.63 -30.51
N PHE A 649 8.56 6.11 -29.34
CA PHE A 649 8.02 6.83 -28.19
C PHE A 649 8.97 6.67 -27.00
N SER A 650 9.07 7.69 -26.15
CA SER A 650 9.97 7.65 -24.98
C SER A 650 9.30 8.21 -23.74
N ASP A 651 9.54 7.56 -22.60
CA ASP A 651 9.18 8.05 -21.27
C ASP A 651 10.00 9.30 -20.91
N ASP A 652 9.33 10.31 -20.34
CA ASP A 652 9.95 11.56 -19.91
C ASP A 652 9.59 11.89 -18.45
N ARG A 653 10.55 12.45 -17.70
CA ARG A 653 10.33 12.78 -16.29
C ARG A 653 9.22 13.81 -16.10
N GLY A 654 9.08 14.75 -17.04
CA GLY A 654 8.19 15.90 -16.95
C GLY A 654 6.88 15.83 -17.74
N GLY A 655 6.72 14.89 -18.66
CA GLY A 655 5.53 14.81 -19.51
C GLY A 655 4.45 13.88 -18.97
N SER A 656 3.36 13.81 -19.75
CA SER A 656 2.18 13.02 -19.43
C SER A 656 2.38 11.59 -19.93
N ALA A 657 2.67 10.67 -19.00
CA ALA A 657 2.81 9.24 -19.27
C ALA A 657 1.57 8.67 -19.99
N ASP A 658 0.36 9.05 -19.56
CA ASP A 658 -0.88 8.57 -20.15
C ASP A 658 -1.04 8.95 -21.62
N ALA A 659 -0.60 10.17 -22.00
CA ALA A 659 -0.66 10.63 -23.38
C ALA A 659 0.32 9.84 -24.26
N THR A 660 1.58 9.72 -23.82
CA THR A 660 2.60 8.94 -24.52
C THR A 660 2.20 7.48 -24.69
N PHE A 661 1.62 6.87 -23.65
CA PHE A 661 1.17 5.48 -23.70
C PHE A 661 -0.01 5.29 -24.66
N LYS A 662 -0.93 6.26 -24.71
CA LYS A 662 -2.05 6.22 -25.66
C LYS A 662 -1.55 6.26 -27.10
N ASP A 663 -0.67 7.20 -27.42
CA ASP A 663 -0.12 7.35 -28.77
C ASP A 663 0.69 6.11 -29.19
N TYR A 664 1.49 5.56 -28.26
CA TYR A 664 2.17 4.28 -28.44
C TYR A 664 1.18 3.14 -28.70
N SER A 665 0.11 3.03 -27.91
CA SER A 665 -0.84 1.93 -28.02
C SER A 665 -1.56 1.94 -29.36
N GLU A 666 -1.94 3.13 -29.86
CA GLU A 666 -2.52 3.29 -31.19
C GLU A 666 -1.54 2.88 -32.29
N ALA A 667 -0.25 3.24 -32.16
CA ALA A 667 0.78 2.88 -33.13
C ALA A 667 1.17 1.39 -33.08
N ALA A 668 1.27 0.80 -31.89
CA ALA A 668 1.61 -0.62 -31.71
C ALA A 668 0.52 -1.53 -32.29
N SER A 669 -0.75 -1.13 -32.13
CA SER A 669 -1.91 -1.88 -32.63
C SER A 669 -2.16 -1.69 -34.14
N ARG A 670 -1.49 -0.73 -34.79
CA ARG A 670 -1.70 -0.38 -36.21
C ARG A 670 -0.41 -0.55 -37.02
N GLY A 671 -0.47 -1.29 -38.12
CA GLY A 671 0.64 -1.32 -39.10
C GLY A 671 1.82 -2.22 -38.72
N LYS A 672 3.05 -1.68 -38.73
CA LYS A 672 4.31 -2.45 -38.58
C LYS A 672 4.77 -2.66 -37.14
N GLY A 673 4.09 -2.05 -36.15
CA GLY A 673 4.51 -2.03 -34.75
C GLY A 673 5.08 -0.68 -34.31
N ALA A 674 5.47 -0.56 -33.04
CA ALA A 674 6.01 0.65 -32.44
C ALA A 674 7.08 0.34 -31.38
N ILE A 675 8.00 1.27 -31.16
CA ILE A 675 9.04 1.19 -30.14
C ILE A 675 8.67 2.09 -28.97
N LEU A 676 8.66 1.54 -27.75
CA LEU A 676 8.53 2.32 -26.52
C LEU A 676 9.81 2.22 -25.69
N LEU A 677 10.50 3.35 -25.48
CA LEU A 677 11.61 3.44 -24.56
C LEU A 677 11.07 3.85 -23.18
N SER A 678 11.20 2.97 -22.20
CA SER A 678 10.73 3.20 -20.82
C SER A 678 11.83 2.93 -19.80
N VAL A 679 11.61 3.33 -18.55
CA VAL A 679 12.55 3.12 -17.44
C VAL A 679 11.96 2.11 -16.47
N ILE A 680 12.77 1.17 -15.98
CA ILE A 680 12.35 0.20 -14.95
C ILE A 680 12.04 0.97 -13.65
N GLY A 681 10.85 0.75 -13.09
CA GLY A 681 10.34 1.54 -11.95
C GLY A 681 9.91 2.97 -12.34
N GLY A 682 9.85 3.28 -13.64
CA GLY A 682 9.31 4.52 -14.18
C GLY A 682 7.80 4.48 -14.33
N LYS A 683 7.19 5.63 -14.66
CA LYS A 683 5.73 5.81 -14.74
C LYS A 683 5.09 4.86 -15.75
N LEU A 684 5.75 4.64 -16.89
CA LEU A 684 5.25 3.75 -17.94
C LEU A 684 5.53 2.27 -17.69
N SER A 685 6.33 1.95 -16.67
CA SER A 685 6.63 0.58 -16.27
C SER A 685 5.83 0.12 -15.06
N GLU A 686 5.32 1.04 -14.23
CA GLU A 686 4.47 0.73 -13.07
C GLU A 686 2.99 0.91 -13.43
N GLY A 687 2.12 0.02 -12.96
CA GLY A 687 0.67 0.10 -13.20
C GLY A 687 0.19 -0.15 -14.64
N ILE A 688 1.06 -0.09 -15.65
CA ILE A 688 0.69 -0.33 -17.06
C ILE A 688 0.75 -1.82 -17.42
N ASN A 689 -0.23 -2.24 -18.25
CA ASN A 689 -0.35 -3.57 -18.80
C ASN A 689 -0.03 -3.56 -20.31
N PHE A 690 0.98 -4.32 -20.74
CA PHE A 690 1.32 -4.54 -22.15
C PHE A 690 0.68 -5.84 -22.65
N SER A 691 -0.64 -5.84 -22.82
CA SER A 691 -1.37 -6.99 -23.34
C SER A 691 -1.24 -7.11 -24.85
N ASP A 692 -1.17 -8.34 -25.34
CA ASP A 692 -1.22 -8.67 -26.76
C ASP A 692 -0.18 -7.90 -27.60
N ASP A 693 -0.65 -7.15 -28.60
CA ASP A 693 0.19 -6.43 -29.54
C ASP A 693 0.87 -5.20 -28.92
N LEU A 694 0.53 -4.82 -27.69
CA LEU A 694 1.18 -3.73 -26.97
C LEU A 694 2.57 -4.11 -26.45
N GLY A 695 2.94 -5.38 -26.45
CA GLY A 695 4.27 -5.82 -26.02
C GLY A 695 4.61 -7.22 -26.54
N ARG A 696 4.93 -7.38 -27.82
CA ARG A 696 5.35 -8.69 -28.35
C ARG A 696 6.82 -8.98 -28.14
N CYS A 697 7.64 -7.93 -28.05
CA CYS A 697 9.05 -8.05 -27.74
C CYS A 697 9.44 -7.07 -26.63
N VAL A 698 10.08 -7.57 -25.58
CA VAL A 698 10.63 -6.77 -24.50
C VAL A 698 12.13 -6.87 -24.47
N VAL A 699 12.80 -5.73 -24.49
CA VAL A 699 14.26 -5.63 -24.37
C VAL A 699 14.59 -4.98 -23.03
N VAL A 700 15.37 -5.67 -22.20
CA VAL A 700 15.89 -5.10 -20.95
C VAL A 700 17.35 -4.73 -21.18
N VAL A 701 17.65 -3.43 -21.20
CA VAL A 701 19.00 -2.92 -21.41
C VAL A 701 19.74 -2.88 -20.07
N GLY A 702 20.86 -3.58 -19.95
CA GLY A 702 21.64 -3.57 -18.72
C GLY A 702 20.94 -4.24 -17.53
N LEU A 703 21.48 -3.94 -16.34
CA LEU A 703 20.96 -4.38 -15.05
C LEU A 703 20.69 -3.14 -14.18
N PRO A 704 19.45 -2.94 -13.66
CA PRO A 704 19.08 -1.81 -12.82
C PRO A 704 19.63 -1.97 -11.39
N PHE A 705 20.96 -2.02 -11.25
CA PHE A 705 21.56 -1.99 -9.92
C PHE A 705 21.29 -0.65 -9.25
N PRO A 706 20.92 -0.67 -7.96
CA PRO A 706 20.84 0.55 -7.18
C PRO A 706 22.21 1.23 -7.08
N ASN A 707 22.21 2.51 -6.73
CA ASN A 707 23.46 3.23 -6.51
C ASN A 707 24.08 2.82 -5.17
N LEU A 708 24.99 1.85 -5.21
CA LEU A 708 25.70 1.32 -4.04
C LEU A 708 26.62 2.35 -3.35
N GLN A 709 26.82 3.53 -3.93
CA GLN A 709 27.65 4.58 -3.36
C GLN A 709 26.89 5.50 -2.40
N THR A 710 25.54 5.47 -2.38
CA THR A 710 24.78 6.31 -1.46
C THR A 710 24.95 5.84 -0.03
N ALA A 711 24.91 6.78 0.92
CA ALA A 711 25.03 6.45 2.34
C ALA A 711 23.95 5.43 2.78
N GLU A 712 22.73 5.57 2.26
CA GLU A 712 21.61 4.65 2.53
C GLU A 712 21.93 3.21 2.12
N TRP A 713 22.43 3.00 0.89
CA TRP A 713 22.77 1.68 0.40
C TRP A 713 23.97 1.10 1.14
N GLN A 714 24.99 1.90 1.43
CA GLN A 714 26.15 1.45 2.20
C GLN A 714 25.74 0.96 3.60
N ALA A 715 24.90 1.72 4.30
CA ALA A 715 24.39 1.34 5.61
C ALA A 715 23.52 0.08 5.55
N ARG A 716 22.67 -0.06 4.53
CA ARG A 716 21.89 -1.28 4.31
C ARG A 716 22.79 -2.50 4.04
N MET A 717 23.81 -2.35 3.20
CA MET A 717 24.76 -3.42 2.92
C MET A 717 25.51 -3.82 4.19
N GLN A 718 25.95 -2.84 4.98
CA GLN A 718 26.63 -3.09 6.25
C GLN A 718 25.72 -3.84 7.23
N TYR A 719 24.46 -3.43 7.38
CA TYR A 719 23.51 -4.08 8.27
C TYR A 719 23.26 -5.55 7.87
N ILE A 720 23.03 -5.81 6.58
CA ILE A 720 22.84 -7.18 6.07
C ILE A 720 24.09 -8.02 6.33
N GLU A 721 25.26 -7.44 6.13
CA GLU A 721 26.54 -8.10 6.37
C GLU A 721 26.74 -8.45 7.85
N GLU A 722 26.48 -7.51 8.76
CA GLU A 722 26.55 -7.73 10.21
C GLU A 722 25.62 -8.86 10.66
N LYS A 723 24.37 -8.87 10.17
CA LYS A 723 23.38 -9.92 10.50
C LYS A 723 23.77 -11.29 9.94
N SER A 724 24.39 -11.33 8.76
CA SER A 724 24.83 -12.58 8.12
C SER A 724 26.10 -13.13 8.76
N MET A 725 27.04 -12.24 9.11
CA MET A 725 28.26 -12.59 9.85
C MET A 725 27.93 -13.15 11.25
N ALA A 726 26.92 -12.60 11.92
CA ALA A 726 26.42 -13.13 13.19
C ALA A 726 25.88 -14.57 13.07
N LYS A 727 25.47 -14.99 11.86
CA LYS A 727 25.05 -16.35 11.53
C LYS A 727 26.18 -17.24 10.96
N GLY A 728 27.41 -16.73 10.90
CA GLY A 728 28.59 -17.45 10.41
C GLY A 728 28.78 -17.45 8.89
N GLU A 729 28.07 -16.59 8.15
CA GLU A 729 28.23 -16.48 6.69
C GLU A 729 29.49 -15.68 6.29
N PRO A 730 30.09 -15.96 5.11
CA PRO A 730 31.31 -15.28 4.67
C PRO A 730 31.04 -13.83 4.24
N LYS A 731 31.99 -12.95 4.58
CA LYS A 731 31.90 -11.52 4.32
C LYS A 731 31.72 -11.19 2.83
N GLY A 732 30.77 -10.32 2.50
CA GLY A 732 30.53 -9.74 1.19
C GLY A 732 29.61 -10.56 0.29
N LYS A 733 29.22 -11.78 0.71
CA LYS A 733 28.31 -12.63 -0.06
C LYS A 733 26.87 -12.11 0.05
N ALA A 734 26.39 -11.89 1.27
CA ALA A 734 25.00 -11.54 1.55
C ALA A 734 24.63 -10.14 1.01
N SER A 735 25.48 -9.14 1.23
CA SER A 735 25.30 -7.78 0.69
C SER A 735 25.22 -7.77 -0.84
N ARG A 736 26.14 -8.50 -1.51
CA ARG A 736 26.12 -8.64 -2.97
C ARG A 736 24.86 -9.37 -3.47
N GLU A 737 24.50 -10.46 -2.81
CA GLU A 737 23.31 -11.25 -3.14
C GLU A 737 22.04 -10.39 -3.03
N HIS A 738 21.91 -9.61 -1.97
CA HIS A 738 20.79 -8.69 -1.78
C HIS A 738 20.71 -7.63 -2.90
N ALA A 739 21.84 -6.99 -3.25
CA ALA A 739 21.87 -6.03 -4.36
C ALA A 739 21.47 -6.65 -5.71
N GLU A 740 21.89 -7.90 -5.95
CA GLU A 740 21.47 -8.66 -7.13
C GLU A 740 19.99 -9.04 -7.09
N ASN A 741 19.45 -9.40 -5.92
CA ASN A 741 18.04 -9.75 -5.75
C ASN A 741 17.14 -8.54 -6.01
N VAL A 742 17.48 -7.37 -5.45
CA VAL A 742 16.75 -6.12 -5.71
C VAL A 742 16.76 -5.78 -7.19
N CYS A 743 17.93 -5.86 -7.83
CA CYS A 743 18.07 -5.63 -9.27
C CYS A 743 17.20 -6.59 -10.09
N MET A 744 17.23 -7.89 -9.79
CA MET A 744 16.49 -8.89 -10.54
C MET A 744 15.00 -8.88 -10.26
N ARG A 745 14.54 -8.48 -9.07
CA ARG A 745 13.12 -8.23 -8.80
C ARG A 745 12.56 -7.17 -9.74
N SER A 746 13.24 -6.04 -9.90
CA SER A 746 12.82 -4.97 -10.82
C SER A 746 12.79 -5.44 -12.28
N VAL A 747 13.77 -6.24 -12.71
CA VAL A 747 13.79 -6.84 -14.06
C VAL A 747 12.61 -7.81 -14.25
N ASN A 748 12.39 -8.71 -13.30
CA ASN A 748 11.32 -9.70 -13.35
C ASN A 748 9.94 -9.03 -13.36
N GLN A 749 9.77 -7.94 -12.62
CA GLN A 749 8.54 -7.15 -12.61
C GLN A 749 8.27 -6.47 -13.95
N ALA A 750 9.30 -5.96 -14.63
CA ALA A 750 9.14 -5.38 -15.96
C ALA A 750 8.77 -6.45 -17.00
N ILE A 751 9.43 -7.61 -16.96
CA ILE A 751 9.18 -8.73 -17.90
C ILE A 751 7.83 -9.41 -17.65
N GLY A 752 7.39 -9.52 -16.39
CA GLY A 752 6.12 -10.12 -16.01
C GLY A 752 4.89 -9.35 -16.50
N ARG A 753 5.04 -8.25 -17.24
CA ARG A 753 3.92 -7.42 -17.71
C ARG A 753 3.39 -7.78 -19.09
N VAL A 754 4.04 -8.74 -19.75
CA VAL A 754 3.95 -8.97 -21.19
C VAL A 754 3.07 -10.17 -21.53
N ILE A 755 2.84 -11.06 -20.57
CA ILE A 755 2.07 -12.29 -20.77
C ILE A 755 0.83 -12.22 -19.86
N ARG A 756 -0.36 -12.30 -20.46
CA ARG A 756 -1.62 -12.02 -19.73
C ARG A 756 -2.67 -13.09 -19.77
N HIS A 757 -2.62 -14.01 -20.73
CA HIS A 757 -3.55 -15.12 -20.80
C HIS A 757 -2.88 -16.36 -21.40
N GLN A 758 -3.54 -17.51 -21.30
CA GLN A 758 -3.02 -18.81 -21.77
C GLN A 758 -2.60 -18.82 -23.26
N ASN A 759 -3.26 -18.02 -24.09
CA ASN A 759 -2.99 -17.95 -25.53
C ASN A 759 -1.95 -16.89 -25.90
N ASP A 760 -1.39 -16.18 -24.91
CA ASP A 760 -0.49 -15.07 -25.16
C ASP A 760 0.91 -15.58 -25.50
N TRP A 761 1.70 -14.73 -26.16
CA TRP A 761 3.07 -15.04 -26.53
C TRP A 761 3.92 -13.78 -26.64
N ALA A 762 5.18 -13.92 -26.26
CA ALA A 762 6.13 -12.83 -26.25
C ALA A 762 7.58 -13.32 -26.37
N SER A 763 8.45 -12.43 -26.82
CA SER A 763 9.90 -12.62 -26.73
C SER A 763 10.53 -11.63 -25.75
N VAL A 764 11.49 -12.10 -24.97
CA VAL A 764 12.24 -11.30 -23.99
C VAL A 764 13.73 -11.35 -24.37
N VAL A 765 14.32 -10.17 -24.49
CA VAL A 765 15.73 -9.99 -24.84
C VAL A 765 16.44 -9.28 -23.69
N LEU A 766 17.36 -9.97 -23.04
CA LEU A 766 18.18 -9.46 -21.94
C LEU A 766 19.52 -8.96 -22.49
N MET A 767 19.71 -7.64 -22.58
CA MET A 767 20.87 -7.05 -23.24
C MET A 767 21.91 -6.60 -22.20
N ASP A 768 22.76 -7.52 -21.76
CA ASP A 768 23.97 -7.27 -20.97
C ASP A 768 24.78 -8.58 -20.85
N SER A 769 26.11 -8.50 -20.94
CA SER A 769 27.02 -9.63 -20.79
C SER A 769 26.86 -10.34 -19.44
N ARG A 770 26.46 -9.62 -18.37
CA ARG A 770 26.27 -10.18 -17.03
C ARG A 770 25.11 -11.16 -16.92
N TYR A 771 24.15 -11.17 -17.85
CA TYR A 771 23.09 -12.18 -17.89
C TYR A 771 23.61 -13.60 -18.21
N SER A 772 24.84 -13.73 -18.74
CA SER A 772 25.51 -15.04 -18.88
C SER A 772 25.92 -15.66 -17.55
N GLN A 773 26.01 -14.88 -16.47
CA GLN A 773 26.54 -15.34 -15.20
C GLN A 773 25.48 -16.22 -14.49
N PRO A 774 25.84 -17.43 -14.02
CA PRO A 774 24.91 -18.34 -13.37
C PRO A 774 24.16 -17.71 -12.19
N ARG A 775 24.84 -16.85 -11.40
CA ARG A 775 24.28 -16.13 -10.24
C ARG A 775 23.15 -15.15 -10.59
N ILE A 776 23.15 -14.59 -11.79
CA ILE A 776 22.11 -13.65 -12.27
C ILE A 776 20.98 -14.44 -12.91
N ARG A 777 21.34 -15.39 -13.78
CA ARG A 777 20.38 -16.29 -14.44
C ARG A 777 19.55 -17.10 -13.46
N SER A 778 20.14 -17.54 -12.35
CA SER A 778 19.43 -18.30 -11.30
C SER A 778 18.36 -17.48 -10.57
N LYS A 779 18.32 -16.15 -10.72
CA LYS A 779 17.32 -15.27 -10.11
C LYS A 779 16.11 -14.97 -11.01
N LEU A 780 16.14 -15.45 -12.27
CA LEU A 780 14.96 -15.41 -13.14
C LEU A 780 13.86 -16.35 -12.58
N PRO A 781 12.57 -16.04 -12.78
CA PRO A 781 11.47 -16.91 -12.38
C PRO A 781 11.55 -18.28 -13.06
N GLY A 782 11.01 -19.31 -12.41
CA GLY A 782 11.08 -20.70 -12.89
C GLY A 782 10.62 -20.86 -14.34
N TRP A 783 9.46 -20.29 -14.67
CA TRP A 783 8.86 -20.35 -16.00
C TRP A 783 9.70 -19.69 -17.12
N MET A 784 10.51 -18.68 -16.80
CA MET A 784 11.42 -18.08 -17.79
C MET A 784 12.67 -18.92 -17.99
N LYS A 785 13.16 -19.59 -16.94
CA LYS A 785 14.38 -20.43 -17.01
C LYS A 785 14.22 -21.59 -17.98
N GLU A 786 13.03 -22.19 -18.03
CA GLU A 786 12.70 -23.25 -18.99
C GLU A 786 12.86 -22.79 -20.45
N SER A 787 12.55 -21.52 -20.70
CA SER A 787 12.64 -20.88 -22.03
C SER A 787 14.00 -20.21 -22.30
N PHE A 788 14.97 -20.37 -21.40
CA PHE A 788 16.30 -19.77 -21.45
C PHE A 788 17.39 -20.85 -21.39
N PRO A 789 17.69 -21.54 -22.52
CA PRO A 789 18.67 -22.64 -22.59
C PRO A 789 20.12 -22.17 -22.37
N ASP A 790 21.09 -23.07 -22.17
CA ASP A 790 22.48 -22.69 -21.88
C ASP A 790 23.19 -21.92 -23.01
N ASN A 791 22.75 -22.11 -24.27
CA ASN A 791 23.23 -21.38 -25.44
C ASN A 791 22.43 -20.10 -25.74
N SER A 792 21.58 -19.64 -24.82
CA SER A 792 20.73 -18.45 -24.99
C SER A 792 21.49 -17.12 -24.94
N ALA A 793 22.74 -17.15 -24.44
CA ALA A 793 23.67 -16.04 -24.43
C ALA A 793 24.47 -16.04 -25.74
N SER A 794 24.17 -15.10 -26.62
CA SER A 794 24.79 -15.09 -27.95
C SER A 794 25.06 -13.68 -28.46
N GLN A 795 25.76 -13.65 -29.59
CA GLN A 795 25.93 -12.47 -30.43
C GLN A 795 24.57 -11.91 -30.87
N VAL A 796 24.51 -10.59 -31.10
CA VAL A 796 23.30 -9.89 -31.59
C VAL A 796 22.67 -10.61 -32.78
N GLU A 797 23.48 -11.00 -33.78
CA GLU A 797 23.01 -11.65 -35.01
C GLU A 797 22.29 -12.98 -34.75
N GLY A 798 22.79 -13.77 -33.79
CA GLY A 798 22.15 -15.02 -33.38
C GLY A 798 20.78 -14.78 -32.74
N VAL A 799 20.69 -13.78 -31.86
CA VAL A 799 19.41 -13.41 -31.22
C VAL A 799 18.42 -12.87 -32.26
N VAL A 800 18.86 -12.06 -33.22
CA VAL A 800 18.02 -11.55 -34.31
C VAL A 800 17.44 -12.69 -35.14
N LYS A 801 18.24 -13.71 -35.46
CA LYS A 801 17.78 -14.90 -36.20
C LYS A 801 16.73 -15.69 -35.41
N ASP A 802 16.95 -15.87 -34.10
CA ASP A 802 16.02 -16.58 -33.23
C ASP A 802 14.69 -15.83 -33.10
N ILE A 803 14.75 -14.50 -32.90
CA ILE A 803 13.57 -13.62 -32.86
C ILE A 803 12.81 -13.69 -34.19
N GLY A 804 13.51 -13.55 -35.32
CA GLY A 804 12.90 -13.65 -36.64
C GLY A 804 12.19 -14.98 -36.87
N SER A 805 12.81 -16.09 -36.44
CA SER A 805 12.22 -17.43 -36.55
C SER A 805 10.99 -17.59 -35.66
N PHE A 806 11.05 -17.10 -34.42
CA PHE A 806 9.93 -17.13 -33.48
C PHE A 806 8.74 -16.32 -33.97
N PHE A 807 8.95 -15.07 -34.39
CA PHE A 807 7.89 -14.23 -34.94
C PHE A 807 7.33 -14.78 -36.27
N HIS A 808 8.14 -15.48 -37.07
CA HIS A 808 7.63 -16.15 -38.27
C HIS A 808 6.74 -17.34 -37.93
N GLY A 809 7.10 -18.13 -36.90
CA GLY A 809 6.29 -19.27 -36.43
C GLY A 809 5.01 -18.89 -35.70
N LYS A 810 4.82 -17.60 -35.35
CA LYS A 810 3.59 -17.04 -34.75
C LYS A 810 2.66 -16.38 -35.77
N ARG A 811 3.01 -16.44 -37.07
CA ARG A 811 2.18 -15.91 -38.16
C ARG A 811 1.04 -16.84 -38.54
#